data_AF-A0A7C0XV21-F1
#
_entry.id   AF-A0A7C0XV21-F1
#
_cell.length_a   1.000
_cell.length_b   1.000
_cell.length_c   1.000
_cell.angle_alpha   90.00
_cell.angle_beta   90.00
_cell.angle_gamma   90.00
#
_symmetry.space_group_name_H-M   'P 1'
#
loop_
_entity.id
_entity.type
_entity.pdbx_description
1 polymer ?
#
loop_
_entity_poly.entity_id
_entity_poly.type
_entity_poly.pdbx_seq_one_letter_code
_entity_poly.pdbx_strand_id
1 'polypeptide(L)'
;MFKEIKMLHGKGVWAYREGELTRALEIAPAMGVTHVLYKVGHGAQYRSGMAAVAARIRAAGLIPIGWMWLLLDDPQGEARVAMQAFQDGFDGMVFDTESERCSRRFEQADRLGQFLQIAHVDLNKLYNCSFPNISHHQDLPYDQMNGFCKGGLMPMAYGTFFAPNSTVPHEQQARQVIDEWTYGHYVYWCRRWGHAPPIYPVLGPYHDEHGSVRMGAAEFQLWLDRLAEHGPSFFSVFTAAVINDDLLPLIRAVPLGSGDVPIPTGLQVQVVSPEIGYLNVRPTPSTAQPPIGRLDDGVIVEALESEPSVKAKVGRTGQWLRIRTPAGAEGYVAAWYLRLMEGTPVSKHGLKVLVLSPDVGYLNMRPEPSTARPPITQLDHGEVVISLEPDETTRAKLGQQDRWLHVRTLDGIEGYVYAWYLGIYREPTPGEAISHLVVHSQVGLNIRRGAGLHTDVIWHVPDRSVLEVQEDAVHAGGKVGQDQWIKVRSPSLHTGYVNGLYVQPKTLADKRLPVNDAELPRGECAWIFGIHAAGATTPADFRFLFQGKQKTGWVLFTEAIGDDPNHTGGHDYSMWSDNGYGVIVRLNYGYDQNGTLPVESRYANFARTCARYVQNSRGCHIWIIGNEQNNVREHPGGSAAPIEHITPRRYAKAFNWARQRIKAVQPNAIVVTGAVDPYNTFPWAKEGNRRNRPLEYFQEMLTHIHDLDGIALHTCTHWLDVNLITKPTVFQNAFLQPGTPHEHYYDFQAYRTFAEAIPEKWQDKPIYITETNHWVALDHQPTSREEEKRVGWLNRNVGWVRAAYAEINRWNSTPYAPQIHCLLLYRWTGDQWAIENKQAVQEDFRQALNHDYRWRR
;
A
#
# COMPACT_ATOMS: atom_id res chain seq x y z
N MET A 1 -2.16 23.54 -12.43
CA MET A 1 -0.97 23.91 -13.24
C MET A 1 0.23 23.71 -12.33
N PHE A 2 0.82 22.51 -12.32
CA PHE A 2 2.02 22.25 -11.52
C PHE A 2 3.20 22.93 -12.21
N LYS A 3 3.83 23.90 -11.53
CA LYS A 3 5.11 24.46 -11.99
C LYS A 3 6.13 23.33 -11.94
N GLU A 4 6.78 23.10 -13.07
CA GLU A 4 7.92 22.19 -13.23
C GLU A 4 8.97 22.48 -12.14
N ILE A 5 9.45 21.43 -11.44
CA ILE A 5 10.54 21.57 -10.46
C ILE A 5 11.78 22.00 -11.25
N LYS A 6 12.22 23.25 -11.06
CA LYS A 6 13.39 23.77 -11.74
C LYS A 6 14.65 23.23 -11.03
N MET A 7 15.20 22.13 -11.55
CA MET A 7 16.44 21.52 -11.04
C MET A 7 17.60 22.54 -11.03
N LEU A 8 18.47 22.45 -10.02
CA LEU A 8 19.73 23.19 -10.03
C LEU A 8 20.63 22.66 -11.14
N HIS A 9 21.27 23.58 -11.85
CA HIS A 9 22.26 23.25 -12.85
C HIS A 9 23.48 24.15 -12.72
N GLY A 10 24.68 23.56 -12.70
CA GLY A 10 25.93 24.30 -12.58
C GLY A 10 26.80 23.85 -11.41
N LYS A 11 27.57 24.79 -10.84
CA LYS A 11 28.54 24.51 -9.77
C LYS A 11 28.37 25.48 -8.62
N GLY A 12 28.47 24.98 -7.39
CA GLY A 12 28.35 25.77 -6.18
C GLY A 12 29.66 25.93 -5.42
N VAL A 13 29.81 27.01 -4.66
CA VAL A 13 30.86 27.15 -3.66
C VAL A 13 30.25 27.64 -2.35
N TRP A 14 30.65 27.03 -1.23
CA TRP A 14 30.16 27.41 0.09
C TRP A 14 31.09 28.41 0.77
N ALA A 15 30.51 29.37 1.47
CA ALA A 15 31.22 30.34 2.30
C ALA A 15 30.40 30.65 3.56
N TYR A 16 31.07 30.90 4.68
CA TYR A 16 30.36 31.21 5.93
C TYR A 16 31.00 32.30 6.78
N ARG A 17 32.08 32.89 6.30
CA ARG A 17 32.76 34.05 6.89
C ARG A 17 32.89 35.14 5.85
N GLU A 18 33.01 36.38 6.29
CA GLU A 18 33.12 37.54 5.38
C GLU A 18 34.33 37.42 4.44
N GLY A 19 35.49 37.01 4.95
CA GLY A 19 36.68 36.74 4.14
C GLY A 19 36.49 35.61 3.12
N GLU A 20 35.66 34.61 3.46
CA GLU A 20 35.34 33.51 2.54
C GLU A 20 34.40 33.94 1.41
N LEU A 21 33.53 34.92 1.63
CA LEU A 21 32.71 35.48 0.54
C LEU A 21 33.62 36.11 -0.51
N THR A 22 34.60 36.93 -0.09
CA THR A 22 35.55 37.55 -1.02
C THR A 22 36.30 36.49 -1.82
N ARG A 23 36.84 35.46 -1.13
CA ARG A 23 37.52 34.35 -1.78
C ARG A 23 36.62 33.57 -2.73
N ALA A 24 35.38 33.29 -2.35
CA ALA A 24 34.40 32.60 -3.19
C ALA A 24 34.14 33.35 -4.50
N LEU A 25 34.02 34.69 -4.44
CA LEU A 25 33.82 35.53 -5.63
C LEU A 25 35.07 35.58 -6.53
N GLU A 26 36.26 35.56 -5.94
CA GLU A 26 37.54 35.52 -6.69
C GLU A 26 37.73 34.22 -7.47
N ILE A 27 37.42 33.07 -6.85
CA ILE A 27 37.64 31.75 -7.48
C ILE A 27 36.48 31.30 -8.39
N ALA A 28 35.29 31.90 -8.24
CA ALA A 28 34.10 31.49 -8.98
C ALA A 28 34.30 31.43 -10.51
N PRO A 29 34.93 32.43 -11.18
CA PRO A 29 35.18 32.35 -12.61
C PRO A 29 36.12 31.20 -13.00
N ALA A 30 37.16 30.93 -12.21
CA ALA A 30 38.13 29.88 -12.48
C ALA A 30 37.54 28.47 -12.30
N MET A 31 36.55 28.31 -11.41
CA MET A 31 35.81 27.06 -11.18
C MET A 31 34.58 26.88 -12.09
N GLY A 32 34.12 27.94 -12.77
CA GLY A 32 32.85 27.93 -13.48
C GLY A 32 31.64 27.84 -12.53
N VAL A 33 31.74 28.46 -11.35
CA VAL A 33 30.67 28.53 -10.36
C VAL A 33 29.50 29.34 -10.89
N THR A 34 28.28 28.88 -10.60
CA THR A 34 27.03 29.59 -10.88
C THR A 34 26.29 29.97 -9.59
N HIS A 35 26.57 29.29 -8.47
CA HIS A 35 25.89 29.51 -7.19
C HIS A 35 26.87 29.72 -6.03
N VAL A 36 26.56 30.66 -5.14
CA VAL A 36 27.29 30.82 -3.86
C VAL A 36 26.34 30.46 -2.72
N LEU A 37 26.73 29.45 -1.94
CA LEU A 37 26.00 28.98 -0.77
C LEU A 37 26.56 29.68 0.47
N TYR A 38 25.83 30.66 1.02
CA TYR A 38 26.32 31.50 2.10
C TYR A 38 25.57 31.28 3.43
N LYS A 39 26.31 31.22 4.55
CA LYS A 39 25.69 30.97 5.86
C LYS A 39 24.89 32.16 6.34
N VAL A 40 23.58 32.00 6.44
CA VAL A 40 22.63 33.03 6.88
C VAL A 40 22.12 32.82 8.31
N GLY A 41 22.19 31.59 8.83
CA GLY A 41 21.64 31.29 10.16
C GLY A 41 22.31 30.16 10.95
N HIS A 42 21.94 30.08 12.22
CA HIS A 42 22.31 29.03 13.17
C HIS A 42 21.10 28.79 14.10
N GLY A 43 20.42 27.66 13.94
CA GLY A 43 19.11 27.43 14.53
C GLY A 43 18.16 28.60 14.21
N ALA A 44 17.46 29.11 15.22
CA ALA A 44 16.55 30.25 15.08
C ALA A 44 17.23 31.63 14.96
N GLN A 45 18.57 31.70 14.94
CA GLN A 45 19.30 32.96 14.84
C GLN A 45 19.64 33.30 13.39
N TYR A 46 19.18 34.45 12.92
CA TYR A 46 19.52 35.00 11.60
C TYR A 46 20.67 36.01 11.70
N ARG A 47 21.63 35.95 10.78
CA ARG A 47 22.80 36.85 10.76
C ARG A 47 22.42 38.22 10.18
N SER A 48 23.04 39.28 10.70
CA SER A 48 22.84 40.63 10.17
C SER A 48 23.59 40.84 8.83
N GLY A 49 23.10 41.77 8.01
CA GLY A 49 23.76 42.18 6.76
C GLY A 49 23.59 41.23 5.56
N MET A 50 22.71 40.23 5.67
CA MET A 50 22.54 39.20 4.63
C MET A 50 21.96 39.74 3.31
N ALA A 51 21.14 40.79 3.33
CA ALA A 51 20.71 41.47 2.11
C ALA A 51 21.88 42.05 1.29
N ALA A 52 22.88 42.63 1.96
CA ALA A 52 24.08 43.15 1.30
C ALA A 52 24.94 42.02 0.72
N VAL A 53 25.00 40.88 1.42
CA VAL A 53 25.70 39.67 0.93
C VAL A 53 25.02 39.14 -0.34
N ALA A 54 23.71 38.94 -0.32
CA ALA A 54 22.95 38.48 -1.48
C ALA A 54 23.13 39.42 -2.69
N ALA A 55 23.05 40.74 -2.46
CA ALA A 55 23.28 41.74 -3.50
C ALA A 55 24.71 41.65 -4.08
N ARG A 56 25.73 41.46 -3.24
CA ARG A 56 27.12 41.32 -3.68
C ARG A 56 27.35 40.06 -4.51
N ILE A 57 26.72 38.93 -4.15
CA ILE A 57 26.77 37.69 -4.93
C ILE A 57 26.11 37.90 -6.31
N ARG A 58 24.92 38.52 -6.34
CA ARG A 58 24.21 38.82 -7.59
C ARG A 58 24.98 39.79 -8.48
N ALA A 59 25.64 40.80 -7.90
CA ALA A 59 26.46 41.75 -8.65
C ALA A 59 27.64 41.08 -9.37
N ALA A 60 28.11 39.93 -8.86
CA ALA A 60 29.11 39.10 -9.52
C ALA A 60 28.51 38.14 -10.59
N GLY A 61 27.21 38.22 -10.87
CA GLY A 61 26.51 37.36 -11.83
C GLY A 61 26.19 35.96 -11.29
N LEU A 62 26.27 35.76 -9.98
CA LEU A 62 26.06 34.46 -9.32
C LEU A 62 24.71 34.40 -8.59
N ILE A 63 24.23 33.19 -8.35
CA ILE A 63 22.95 32.94 -7.66
C ILE A 63 23.22 32.72 -6.15
N PRO A 64 22.66 33.56 -5.26
CA PRO A 64 22.81 33.38 -3.82
C PRO A 64 21.86 32.31 -3.28
N ILE A 65 22.39 31.29 -2.61
CA ILE A 65 21.61 30.31 -1.83
C ILE A 65 22.00 30.46 -0.35
N GLY A 66 21.03 30.60 0.53
CA GLY A 66 21.27 30.70 1.96
C GLY A 66 21.42 29.31 2.57
N TRP A 67 22.18 29.17 3.66
CA TRP A 67 22.15 27.97 4.48
C TRP A 67 22.18 28.26 5.98
N MET A 68 21.57 27.39 6.77
CA MET A 68 21.62 27.44 8.23
C MET A 68 22.09 26.10 8.78
N TRP A 69 22.82 26.14 9.90
CA TRP A 69 23.02 24.95 10.72
C TRP A 69 21.75 24.67 11.52
N LEU A 70 21.06 23.57 11.23
CA LEU A 70 19.76 23.26 11.81
C LEU A 70 19.92 22.62 13.19
N LEU A 71 19.09 23.01 14.16
CA LEU A 71 19.13 22.48 15.53
C LEU A 71 17.79 21.87 15.99
N LEU A 72 16.66 22.29 15.40
CA LEU A 72 15.30 21.87 15.76
C LEU A 72 14.87 22.18 17.19
N ASP A 73 15.47 23.20 17.82
CA ASP A 73 15.05 23.70 19.14
C ASP A 73 13.84 24.62 19.08
N ASP A 74 13.76 25.42 18.03
CA ASP A 74 12.66 26.34 17.77
C ASP A 74 12.29 26.25 16.28
N PRO A 75 11.48 25.25 15.89
CA PRO A 75 11.06 25.06 14.50
C PRO A 75 10.39 26.31 13.89
N GLN A 76 9.70 27.11 14.71
CA GLN A 76 9.06 28.34 14.23
C GLN A 76 10.10 29.45 13.98
N GLY A 77 11.09 29.58 14.87
CA GLY A 77 12.24 30.47 14.67
C GLY A 77 13.09 30.08 13.47
N GLU A 78 13.37 28.79 13.30
CA GLU A 78 14.11 28.27 12.14
C GLU A 78 13.33 28.50 10.83
N ALA A 79 12.00 28.34 10.83
CA ALA A 79 11.17 28.73 9.68
C ALA A 79 11.33 30.23 9.35
N ARG A 80 11.37 31.10 10.36
CA ARG A 80 11.59 32.55 10.17
C ARG A 80 12.96 32.87 9.57
N VAL A 81 14.01 32.11 9.91
CA VAL A 81 15.34 32.26 9.29
C VAL A 81 15.27 32.01 7.78
N ALA A 82 14.57 30.96 7.35
CA ALA A 82 14.37 30.69 5.93
C ALA A 82 13.57 31.80 5.24
N MET A 83 12.48 32.27 5.86
CA MET A 83 11.67 33.38 5.34
C MET A 83 12.49 34.67 5.18
N GLN A 84 13.32 35.01 6.18
CA GLN A 84 14.15 36.21 6.14
C GLN A 84 15.23 36.10 5.05
N ALA A 85 15.81 34.92 4.84
CA ALA A 85 16.76 34.69 3.74
C ALA A 85 16.14 35.02 2.37
N PHE A 86 14.91 34.56 2.12
CA PHE A 86 14.20 34.90 0.88
C PHE A 86 13.91 36.41 0.77
N GLN A 87 13.51 37.05 1.87
CA GLN A 87 13.27 38.51 1.90
C GLN A 87 14.54 39.31 1.60
N ASP A 88 15.69 38.84 2.07
CA ASP A 88 17.00 39.45 1.85
C ASP A 88 17.57 39.16 0.45
N GLY A 89 16.85 38.39 -0.38
CA GLY A 89 17.17 38.20 -1.78
C GLY A 89 17.97 36.94 -2.11
N PHE A 90 17.98 35.94 -1.22
CA PHE A 90 18.47 34.59 -1.55
C PHE A 90 17.45 33.84 -2.43
N ASP A 91 17.93 33.05 -3.39
CA ASP A 91 17.11 32.30 -4.34
C ASP A 91 16.71 30.91 -3.85
N GLY A 92 17.35 30.42 -2.79
CA GLY A 92 17.11 29.12 -2.16
C GLY A 92 17.61 29.07 -0.72
N MET A 93 17.19 28.05 0.02
CA MET A 93 17.59 27.84 1.41
C MET A 93 17.95 26.37 1.67
N VAL A 94 19.11 26.14 2.26
CA VAL A 94 19.59 24.82 2.68
C VAL A 94 19.48 24.68 4.19
N PHE A 95 18.88 23.57 4.63
CA PHE A 95 18.89 23.14 6.02
C PHE A 95 20.02 22.13 6.20
N ASP A 96 21.01 22.50 7.00
CA ASP A 96 22.14 21.62 7.30
C ASP A 96 21.82 20.71 8.49
N THR A 97 21.40 19.48 8.16
CA THR A 97 20.85 18.49 9.10
C THR A 97 21.95 17.52 9.53
N GLU A 98 22.95 18.03 10.24
CA GLU A 98 24.08 17.25 10.76
C GLU A 98 24.25 17.33 12.29
N SER A 99 23.57 18.27 12.94
CA SER A 99 23.72 18.49 14.38
C SER A 99 23.19 17.30 15.19
N GLU A 100 23.95 16.84 16.19
CA GLU A 100 23.45 15.88 17.18
C GLU A 100 22.17 16.37 17.87
N ARG A 101 21.94 17.69 17.92
CA ARG A 101 20.72 18.27 18.50
C ARG A 101 19.46 17.93 17.71
N CYS A 102 19.58 17.63 16.42
CA CYS A 102 18.49 17.15 15.58
C CYS A 102 18.11 15.70 15.85
N SER A 103 18.93 14.94 16.58
CA SER A 103 18.70 13.53 16.87
C SER A 103 17.34 13.29 17.55
N ARG A 104 16.56 12.39 16.96
CA ARG A 104 15.21 11.94 17.35
C ARG A 104 14.15 13.04 17.39
N ARG A 105 14.39 14.18 16.73
CA ARG A 105 13.46 15.32 16.68
C ARG A 105 12.55 15.29 15.45
N PHE A 106 11.92 14.14 15.21
CA PHE A 106 11.06 13.90 14.06
C PHE A 106 9.84 14.84 14.06
N GLU A 107 9.13 14.96 15.18
CA GLU A 107 7.96 15.85 15.29
C GLU A 107 8.32 17.33 15.11
N GLN A 108 9.50 17.76 15.56
CA GLN A 108 9.97 19.13 15.42
C GLN A 108 10.29 19.44 13.96
N ALA A 109 10.88 18.50 13.22
CA ALA A 109 11.09 18.62 11.78
C ALA A 109 9.75 18.69 11.02
N ASP A 110 8.75 17.89 11.41
CA ASP A 110 7.39 17.98 10.85
C ASP A 110 6.77 19.37 11.09
N ARG A 111 6.91 19.91 12.31
CA ARG A 111 6.44 21.27 12.65
C ARG A 111 7.17 22.35 11.86
N LEU A 112 8.48 22.23 11.66
CA LEU A 112 9.24 23.14 10.79
C LEU A 112 8.64 23.15 9.37
N GLY A 113 8.39 21.98 8.79
CA GLY A 113 7.74 21.84 7.49
C GLY A 113 6.36 22.50 7.44
N GLN A 114 5.54 22.30 8.47
CA GLN A 114 4.22 22.93 8.59
C GLN A 114 4.31 24.47 8.64
N PHE A 115 5.24 25.02 9.42
CA PHE A 115 5.42 26.48 9.49
C PHE A 115 5.85 27.08 8.14
N LEU A 116 6.75 26.41 7.41
CA LEU A 116 7.18 26.84 6.08
C LEU A 116 6.03 26.80 5.06
N GLN A 117 5.17 25.78 5.14
CA GLN A 117 3.98 25.65 4.29
C GLN A 117 2.94 26.74 4.59
N ILE A 118 2.67 27.01 5.88
CA ILE A 118 1.76 28.08 6.31
C ILE A 118 2.28 29.46 5.88
N ALA A 119 3.61 29.65 5.93
CA ALA A 119 4.27 30.85 5.45
C ALA A 119 4.34 30.96 3.92
N HIS A 120 3.79 29.99 3.18
CA HIS A 120 3.80 29.92 1.72
C HIS A 120 5.21 30.01 1.10
N VAL A 121 6.21 29.44 1.78
CA VAL A 121 7.56 29.30 1.24
C VAL A 121 7.56 28.32 0.06
N ASP A 122 8.24 28.66 -1.04
CA ASP A 122 8.37 27.76 -2.18
C ASP A 122 9.25 26.57 -1.82
N LEU A 123 8.62 25.42 -1.59
CA LEU A 123 9.28 24.18 -1.18
C LEU A 123 10.30 23.67 -2.21
N ASN A 124 10.17 24.06 -3.49
CA ASN A 124 11.12 23.70 -4.55
C ASN A 124 12.44 24.49 -4.47
N LYS A 125 12.51 25.47 -3.57
CA LYS A 125 13.70 26.28 -3.27
C LYS A 125 14.31 25.90 -1.92
N LEU A 126 13.83 24.82 -1.29
CA LEU A 126 14.33 24.29 -0.03
C LEU A 126 15.12 23.01 -0.28
N TYR A 127 16.32 22.94 0.29
CA TYR A 127 17.24 21.83 0.13
C TYR A 127 17.63 21.28 1.51
N ASN A 128 17.91 19.98 1.56
CA ASN A 128 18.34 19.31 2.79
C ASN A 128 19.79 18.86 2.63
N CYS A 129 20.70 19.39 3.45
CA CYS A 129 22.07 18.90 3.54
C CYS A 129 22.13 17.73 4.52
N SER A 130 22.75 16.63 4.12
CA SER A 130 22.77 15.38 4.90
C SER A 130 24.16 14.77 4.92
N PHE A 131 24.41 13.87 5.88
CA PHE A 131 25.55 12.97 5.76
C PHE A 131 25.42 12.10 4.49
N PRO A 132 26.53 11.78 3.80
CA PRO A 132 26.46 10.96 2.58
C PRO A 132 26.06 9.52 2.89
N ASN A 133 26.36 9.02 4.10
CA ASN A 133 26.02 7.69 4.57
C ASN A 133 24.73 7.69 5.42
N ILE A 134 23.64 8.28 4.92
CA ILE A 134 22.33 8.49 5.60
C ILE A 134 21.87 7.29 6.45
N SER A 135 22.06 6.06 5.95
CA SER A 135 21.72 4.81 6.66
C SER A 135 22.37 4.64 8.05
N HIS A 136 23.46 5.33 8.34
CA HIS A 136 24.13 5.35 9.65
C HIS A 136 23.65 6.46 10.59
N HIS A 137 22.81 7.37 10.10
CA HIS A 137 22.33 8.55 10.82
C HIS A 137 20.80 8.59 10.86
N GLN A 138 20.16 7.43 11.08
CA GLN A 138 18.69 7.28 11.11
C GLN A 138 18.02 7.96 12.31
N ASP A 139 18.82 8.39 13.28
CA ASP A 139 18.37 9.22 14.38
C ASP A 139 18.12 10.66 13.94
N LEU A 140 18.69 11.12 12.82
CA LEU A 140 18.40 12.44 12.25
C LEU A 140 17.13 12.41 11.37
N PRO A 141 16.35 13.51 11.32
CA PRO A 141 15.00 13.51 10.74
C PRO A 141 14.97 13.68 9.22
N TYR A 142 15.81 12.94 8.49
CA TYR A 142 15.91 13.04 7.03
C TYR A 142 14.60 12.72 6.30
N ASP A 143 13.82 11.75 6.80
CA ASP A 143 12.49 11.39 6.27
C ASP A 143 11.55 12.62 6.29
N GLN A 144 11.49 13.33 7.42
CA GLN A 144 10.62 14.51 7.60
C GLN A 144 11.13 15.69 6.79
N MET A 145 12.43 15.95 6.82
CA MET A 145 13.04 17.07 6.08
C MET A 145 12.82 16.94 4.57
N ASN A 146 12.96 15.74 4.01
CA ASN A 146 12.72 15.48 2.59
C ASN A 146 11.22 15.51 2.22
N GLY A 147 10.33 15.43 3.23
CA GLY A 147 8.90 15.68 3.09
C GLY A 147 8.59 17.07 2.52
N PHE A 148 9.40 18.09 2.85
CA PHE A 148 9.16 19.47 2.41
C PHE A 148 10.35 20.15 1.70
N CYS A 149 11.58 19.61 1.77
CA CYS A 149 12.71 20.11 0.99
C CYS A 149 12.68 19.55 -0.44
N LYS A 150 11.82 20.14 -1.30
CA LYS A 150 11.60 19.64 -2.67
C LYS A 150 12.60 20.15 -3.70
N GLY A 151 13.50 21.07 -3.32
CA GLY A 151 14.57 21.54 -4.17
C GLY A 151 15.63 20.47 -4.44
N GLY A 152 15.91 19.61 -3.47
CA GLY A 152 16.82 18.47 -3.60
C GLY A 152 17.60 18.15 -2.32
N LEU A 153 18.37 17.07 -2.39
CA LEU A 153 19.24 16.58 -1.34
C LEU A 153 20.69 16.98 -1.62
N MET A 154 21.42 17.43 -0.61
CA MET A 154 22.83 17.85 -0.69
C MET A 154 23.72 17.01 0.23
N PRO A 155 24.19 15.82 -0.19
CA PRO A 155 25.02 14.98 0.66
C PRO A 155 26.45 15.54 0.82
N MET A 156 26.98 15.54 2.04
CA MET A 156 28.32 16.03 2.37
C MET A 156 29.41 15.00 2.03
N ALA A 157 29.86 14.96 0.79
CA ALA A 157 30.91 14.08 0.30
C ALA A 157 32.32 14.61 0.63
N TYR A 158 32.73 14.53 1.90
CA TYR A 158 33.98 15.13 2.39
C TYR A 158 35.11 14.11 2.55
N GLY A 159 36.36 14.57 2.43
CA GLY A 159 37.54 13.76 2.76
C GLY A 159 37.69 13.45 4.25
N THR A 160 37.01 14.21 5.12
CA THR A 160 37.08 14.09 6.59
C THR A 160 36.60 12.76 7.14
N PHE A 161 35.88 11.95 6.35
CA PHE A 161 35.55 10.58 6.74
C PHE A 161 36.77 9.66 6.80
N PHE A 162 37.91 10.10 6.29
CA PHE A 162 39.20 9.47 6.48
C PHE A 162 40.16 10.43 7.15
N ALA A 163 40.76 9.98 8.25
CA ALA A 163 41.77 10.76 8.95
C ALA A 163 42.96 11.06 8.02
N PRO A 164 43.69 12.17 8.24
CA PRO A 164 44.87 12.55 7.44
C PRO A 164 45.94 11.46 7.29
N ASN A 165 46.04 10.54 8.24
CA ASN A 165 47.00 9.44 8.25
C ASN A 165 46.38 8.09 7.83
N SER A 166 45.20 8.12 7.22
CA SER A 166 44.52 6.93 6.71
C SER A 166 45.42 6.17 5.75
N THR A 167 45.54 4.86 5.97
CA THR A 167 46.26 3.95 5.06
C THR A 167 45.41 3.53 3.86
N VAL A 168 44.15 3.97 3.78
CA VAL A 168 43.24 3.65 2.69
C VAL A 168 43.64 4.46 1.45
N PRO A 169 43.89 3.81 0.29
CA PRO A 169 44.24 4.52 -0.94
C PRO A 169 43.17 5.55 -1.34
N HIS A 170 43.59 6.72 -1.83
CA HIS A 170 42.68 7.83 -2.16
C HIS A 170 41.56 7.44 -3.15
N GLU A 171 41.85 6.57 -4.11
CA GLU A 171 40.83 6.05 -5.03
C GLU A 171 39.73 5.27 -4.30
N GLN A 172 40.11 4.46 -3.30
CA GLN A 172 39.15 3.72 -2.49
C GLN A 172 38.34 4.64 -1.59
N GLN A 173 38.96 5.71 -1.07
CA GLN A 173 38.25 6.74 -0.31
C GLN A 173 37.20 7.43 -1.18
N ALA A 174 37.57 7.87 -2.39
CA ALA A 174 36.67 8.50 -3.35
C ALA A 174 35.50 7.57 -3.73
N ARG A 175 35.79 6.30 -4.04
CA ARG A 175 34.77 5.28 -4.35
C ARG A 175 33.79 5.10 -3.20
N GLN A 176 34.29 5.01 -1.97
CA GLN A 176 33.45 4.79 -0.80
C GLN A 176 32.53 5.98 -0.54
N VAL A 177 33.05 7.21 -0.60
CA VAL A 177 32.25 8.40 -0.25
C VAL A 177 31.31 8.81 -1.39
N ILE A 178 31.75 8.74 -2.65
CA ILE A 178 30.94 9.12 -3.81
C ILE A 178 30.00 7.99 -4.23
N ASP A 179 30.54 6.83 -4.59
CA ASP A 179 29.72 5.79 -5.21
C ASP A 179 28.88 5.05 -4.18
N GLU A 180 29.51 4.60 -3.09
CA GLU A 180 28.84 3.72 -2.11
C GLU A 180 27.93 4.51 -1.17
N TRP A 181 28.39 5.66 -0.66
CA TRP A 181 27.61 6.48 0.28
C TRP A 181 26.73 7.49 -0.46
N THR A 182 27.33 8.48 -1.13
CA THR A 182 26.56 9.60 -1.72
C THR A 182 25.49 9.13 -2.69
N TYR A 183 25.85 8.32 -3.70
CA TYR A 183 24.88 7.81 -4.68
C TYR A 183 24.26 6.48 -4.25
N GLY A 184 25.03 5.56 -3.65
CA GLY A 184 24.55 4.24 -3.23
C GLY A 184 23.51 4.29 -2.11
N HIS A 185 23.74 5.06 -1.05
CA HIS A 185 22.73 5.23 0.00
C HIS A 185 21.54 6.06 -0.50
N TYR A 186 21.77 7.08 -1.34
CA TYR A 186 20.69 7.85 -1.95
C TYR A 186 19.68 6.96 -2.67
N VAL A 187 20.15 6.00 -3.49
CA VAL A 187 19.28 5.04 -4.18
C VAL A 187 18.44 4.23 -3.20
N TYR A 188 19.06 3.71 -2.13
CA TYR A 188 18.38 2.96 -1.09
C TYR A 188 17.26 3.79 -0.44
N TRP A 189 17.54 5.07 -0.12
CA TRP A 189 16.58 5.95 0.54
C TRP A 189 15.48 6.46 -0.39
N CYS A 190 15.74 6.67 -1.69
CA CYS A 190 14.70 7.02 -2.67
C CYS A 190 13.60 5.94 -2.75
N ARG A 191 13.99 4.65 -2.68
CA ARG A 191 13.03 3.54 -2.62
C ARG A 191 12.17 3.61 -1.36
N ARG A 192 12.74 4.01 -0.22
CA ARG A 192 12.02 4.18 1.04
C ARG A 192 11.09 5.39 1.05
N TRP A 193 11.53 6.51 0.46
CA TRP A 193 10.74 7.74 0.38
C TRP A 193 9.63 7.71 -0.68
N GLY A 194 9.63 6.70 -1.56
CA GLY A 194 8.68 6.61 -2.66
C GLY A 194 8.83 7.72 -3.71
N HIS A 195 9.93 8.47 -3.67
CA HIS A 195 10.28 9.51 -4.64
C HIS A 195 11.79 9.74 -4.64
N ALA A 196 12.31 10.29 -5.74
CA ALA A 196 13.72 10.61 -5.91
C ALA A 196 13.92 12.14 -5.96
N PRO A 197 14.27 12.80 -4.84
CA PRO A 197 14.62 14.22 -4.88
C PRO A 197 15.91 14.40 -5.70
N PRO A 198 16.07 15.49 -6.48
CA PRO A 198 17.34 15.76 -7.17
C PRO A 198 18.53 15.70 -6.19
N ILE A 199 19.65 15.10 -6.60
CA ILE A 199 20.85 14.96 -5.75
C ILE A 199 21.94 15.95 -6.18
N TYR A 200 22.54 16.61 -5.20
CA TYR A 200 23.52 17.68 -5.40
C TYR A 200 24.73 17.51 -4.43
N PRO A 201 25.70 16.65 -4.76
CA PRO A 201 26.84 16.38 -3.86
C PRO A 201 27.62 17.63 -3.45
N VAL A 202 28.05 17.68 -2.19
CA VAL A 202 28.89 18.73 -1.63
C VAL A 202 30.27 18.16 -1.34
N LEU A 203 31.28 18.49 -2.13
CA LEU A 203 32.65 18.00 -1.98
C LEU A 203 33.43 18.77 -0.92
N GLY A 204 34.19 18.07 -0.09
CA GLY A 204 35.10 18.66 0.91
C GLY A 204 36.54 18.21 0.66
N PRO A 205 37.38 18.99 -0.04
CA PRO A 205 38.72 18.59 -0.49
C PRO A 205 39.78 18.64 0.63
N TYR A 206 39.48 18.04 1.78
CA TYR A 206 40.32 18.04 2.97
C TYR A 206 39.96 16.90 3.95
N HIS A 207 40.89 16.54 4.85
CA HIS A 207 40.79 15.37 5.73
C HIS A 207 40.58 15.68 7.22
N ASP A 208 40.63 16.94 7.63
CA ASP A 208 40.45 17.36 9.02
C ASP A 208 39.32 18.39 9.18
N GLU A 209 38.75 18.51 10.37
CA GLU A 209 37.64 19.43 10.66
C GLU A 209 37.97 20.92 10.43
N HIS A 210 39.26 21.26 10.30
CA HIS A 210 39.74 22.61 10.08
C HIS A 210 40.20 22.89 8.64
N GLY A 211 40.25 21.87 7.78
CA GLY A 211 40.75 21.96 6.40
C GLY A 211 42.23 22.37 6.31
N SER A 212 43.02 21.98 7.30
CA SER A 212 44.47 22.17 7.36
C SER A 212 45.21 21.15 6.50
N VAL A 213 44.66 19.93 6.38
CA VAL A 213 45.16 18.85 5.53
C VAL A 213 44.29 18.77 4.29
N ARG A 214 44.73 19.43 3.22
CA ARG A 214 43.99 19.59 1.97
C ARG A 214 44.41 18.53 0.96
N MET A 215 43.47 18.10 0.14
CA MET A 215 43.75 17.21 -0.99
C MET A 215 44.58 17.95 -2.04
N GLY A 216 45.55 17.25 -2.62
CA GLY A 216 46.29 17.74 -3.79
C GLY A 216 45.53 17.49 -5.09
N ALA A 217 45.94 18.13 -6.19
CA ALA A 217 45.33 17.98 -7.51
C ALA A 217 45.14 16.51 -7.95
N ALA A 218 46.17 15.68 -7.81
CA ALA A 218 46.12 14.27 -8.23
C ALA A 218 45.11 13.44 -7.44
N GLU A 219 44.96 13.74 -6.15
CA GLU A 219 43.99 13.08 -5.28
C GLU A 219 42.57 13.54 -5.60
N PHE A 220 42.35 14.85 -5.63
CA PHE A 220 41.01 15.38 -5.83
C PHE A 220 40.46 15.08 -7.23
N GLN A 221 41.34 14.92 -8.23
CA GLN A 221 40.94 14.43 -9.55
C GLN A 221 40.22 13.08 -9.46
N LEU A 222 40.63 12.17 -8.57
CA LEU A 222 39.96 10.88 -8.38
C LEU A 222 38.52 11.06 -7.89
N TRP A 223 38.28 12.01 -7.00
CA TRP A 223 36.94 12.35 -6.52
C TRP A 223 36.07 12.97 -7.61
N LEU A 224 36.66 13.85 -8.42
CA LEU A 224 35.97 14.50 -9.54
C LEU A 224 35.65 13.50 -10.66
N ASP A 225 36.55 12.55 -10.95
CA ASP A 225 36.34 11.51 -11.94
C ASP A 225 35.16 10.61 -11.53
N ARG A 226 35.13 10.14 -10.28
CA ARG A 226 34.00 9.37 -9.73
C ARG A 226 32.70 10.17 -9.79
N LEU A 227 32.73 11.43 -9.38
CA LEU A 227 31.54 12.28 -9.46
C LEU A 227 31.04 12.43 -10.91
N ALA A 228 31.94 12.58 -11.87
CA ALA A 228 31.59 12.72 -13.28
C ALA A 228 30.93 11.45 -13.86
N GLU A 229 31.28 10.25 -13.37
CA GLU A 229 30.65 8.98 -13.77
C GLU A 229 29.13 8.97 -13.49
N HIS A 230 28.65 9.74 -12.50
CA HIS A 230 27.23 9.84 -12.15
C HIS A 230 26.48 10.98 -12.87
N GLY A 231 27.15 11.78 -13.70
CA GLY A 231 26.52 12.83 -14.51
C GLY A 231 25.68 13.85 -13.70
N PRO A 232 26.22 14.49 -12.65
CA PRO A 232 25.45 15.43 -11.82
C PRO A 232 24.99 16.64 -12.63
N SER A 233 23.74 17.08 -12.42
CA SER A 233 23.27 18.37 -12.95
C SER A 233 23.87 19.55 -12.16
N PHE A 234 24.12 19.35 -10.87
CA PHE A 234 24.78 20.30 -10.00
C PHE A 234 25.59 19.62 -8.90
N PHE A 235 26.74 20.20 -8.56
CA PHE A 235 27.51 19.85 -7.36
C PHE A 235 28.15 21.11 -6.77
N SER A 236 28.62 21.04 -5.53
CA SER A 236 29.24 22.18 -4.87
C SER A 236 30.48 21.79 -4.07
N VAL A 237 31.29 22.78 -3.67
CA VAL A 237 32.50 22.54 -2.89
C VAL A 237 32.48 23.37 -1.61
N PHE A 238 32.72 22.71 -0.48
CA PHE A 238 32.76 23.28 0.87
C PHE A 238 34.20 23.28 1.37
N THR A 239 34.81 24.37 1.86
CA THR A 239 34.43 25.79 1.69
C THR A 239 35.50 26.56 0.92
N ALA A 240 35.15 27.77 0.45
CA ALA A 240 36.06 28.66 -0.27
C ALA A 240 37.41 28.92 0.43
N ALA A 241 37.47 28.82 1.77
CA ALA A 241 38.72 29.01 2.54
C ALA A 241 39.79 27.93 2.26
N VAL A 242 39.36 26.73 1.89
CA VAL A 242 40.21 25.53 1.88
C VAL A 242 40.40 24.93 0.50
N ILE A 243 39.81 25.53 -0.54
CA ILE A 243 40.01 25.15 -1.94
C ILE A 243 41.34 25.72 -2.43
N ASN A 244 42.28 24.83 -2.77
CA ASN A 244 43.56 25.20 -3.37
C ASN A 244 43.38 25.68 -4.83
N ASP A 245 44.22 26.62 -5.26
CA ASP A 245 44.13 27.24 -6.60
C ASP A 245 44.37 26.24 -7.75
N ASP A 246 45.14 25.18 -7.51
CA ASP A 246 45.40 24.11 -8.47
C ASP A 246 44.18 23.20 -8.72
N LEU A 247 43.16 23.22 -7.83
CA LEU A 247 41.92 22.46 -8.00
C LEU A 247 40.88 23.18 -8.89
N LEU A 248 40.97 24.51 -9.01
CA LEU A 248 39.99 25.34 -9.74
C LEU A 248 39.78 24.88 -11.20
N PRO A 249 40.84 24.66 -12.01
CA PRO A 249 40.66 24.18 -13.38
C PRO A 249 40.07 22.76 -13.43
N LEU A 250 40.38 21.89 -12.47
CA LEU A 250 39.84 20.53 -12.41
C LEU A 250 38.34 20.56 -12.15
N ILE A 251 37.90 21.36 -11.17
CA ILE A 251 36.48 21.57 -10.85
C ILE A 251 35.75 22.14 -12.07
N ARG A 252 36.36 23.09 -12.79
CA ARG A 252 35.78 23.65 -14.02
C ARG A 252 35.61 22.62 -15.12
N ALA A 253 36.53 21.68 -15.25
CA ALA A 253 36.52 20.65 -16.29
C ALA A 253 35.44 19.58 -16.10
N VAL A 254 34.91 19.38 -14.90
CA VAL A 254 33.87 18.37 -14.64
C VAL A 254 32.63 18.62 -15.51
N PRO A 255 32.21 17.64 -16.34
CA PRO A 255 30.99 17.74 -17.14
C PRO A 255 29.74 17.67 -16.25
N LEU A 256 28.69 18.39 -16.63
CA LEU A 256 27.38 18.31 -16.00
C LEU A 256 26.46 17.43 -16.85
N GLY A 257 25.65 16.60 -16.20
CA GLY A 257 24.68 15.71 -16.84
C GLY A 257 23.23 16.11 -16.57
N SER A 258 22.28 15.20 -16.84
CA SER A 258 20.85 15.46 -16.58
C SER A 258 20.51 15.46 -15.09
N GLY A 259 21.36 14.87 -14.24
CA GLY A 259 21.10 14.69 -12.81
C GLY A 259 20.15 13.52 -12.49
N ASP A 260 19.77 12.73 -13.48
CA ASP A 260 18.99 11.50 -13.27
C ASP A 260 19.91 10.41 -12.71
N VAL A 261 19.62 9.94 -11.50
CA VAL A 261 20.29 8.75 -10.94
C VAL A 261 19.42 7.53 -11.23
N PRO A 262 19.84 6.63 -12.14
CA PRO A 262 19.15 5.35 -12.31
C PRO A 262 19.33 4.57 -11.01
N ILE A 263 18.24 4.18 -10.36
CA ILE A 263 18.23 3.41 -9.11
C ILE A 263 18.73 1.97 -9.38
N PRO A 264 20.01 1.59 -9.12
CA PRO A 264 20.52 0.27 -9.50
C PRO A 264 20.02 -0.80 -8.54
N THR A 265 19.47 -1.90 -9.06
CA THR A 265 19.08 -3.08 -8.27
C THR A 265 20.29 -3.97 -8.05
N GLY A 266 20.85 -4.01 -6.82
CA GLY A 266 21.85 -5.02 -6.43
C GLY A 266 21.35 -6.43 -6.70
N LEU A 267 22.26 -7.40 -6.94
CA LEU A 267 21.85 -8.78 -7.24
C LEU A 267 21.03 -9.32 -6.08
N GLN A 268 19.78 -9.57 -6.38
CA GLN A 268 18.84 -10.14 -5.45
C GLN A 268 19.14 -11.63 -5.35
N VAL A 269 19.18 -12.15 -4.13
CA VAL A 269 19.28 -13.58 -3.87
C VAL A 269 18.10 -13.99 -3.01
N GLN A 270 17.44 -15.08 -3.36
CA GLN A 270 16.32 -15.58 -2.60
C GLN A 270 16.80 -16.62 -1.58
N VAL A 271 16.31 -16.53 -0.35
CA VAL A 271 16.46 -17.57 0.68
C VAL A 271 15.68 -18.81 0.27
N VAL A 272 16.33 -19.97 0.32
CA VAL A 272 15.78 -21.29 0.01
C VAL A 272 16.07 -22.20 1.21
N SER A 273 15.17 -22.19 2.19
CA SER A 273 15.21 -23.02 3.40
C SER A 273 13.82 -23.63 3.70
N PRO A 274 13.19 -24.34 2.74
CA PRO A 274 11.78 -24.72 2.82
C PRO A 274 11.47 -25.75 3.92
N GLU A 275 12.45 -26.55 4.35
CA GLU A 275 12.27 -27.56 5.41
C GLU A 275 12.19 -26.93 6.82
N ILE A 276 12.94 -25.84 7.03
CA ILE A 276 13.06 -25.15 8.32
C ILE A 276 12.16 -23.91 8.35
N GLY A 277 11.76 -23.40 7.17
CA GLY A 277 10.93 -22.21 6.98
C GLY A 277 11.69 -20.89 7.18
N TYR A 278 12.97 -20.94 7.55
CA TYR A 278 13.80 -19.75 7.75
C TYR A 278 15.29 -20.05 7.59
N LEU A 279 16.08 -19.00 7.39
CA LEU A 279 17.53 -18.96 7.37
C LEU A 279 18.05 -17.99 8.43
N ASN A 280 18.95 -18.46 9.29
CA ASN A 280 19.56 -17.62 10.32
C ASN A 280 20.56 -16.63 9.72
N VAL A 281 20.40 -15.36 10.06
CA VAL A 281 21.35 -14.29 9.76
C VAL A 281 22.33 -14.18 10.92
N ARG A 282 23.63 -14.15 10.62
CA ARG A 282 24.69 -14.22 11.62
C ARG A 282 25.65 -13.02 11.55
N PRO A 283 26.28 -12.63 12.66
CA PRO A 283 27.19 -11.48 12.69
C PRO A 283 28.53 -11.77 12.02
N THR A 284 28.90 -13.05 11.88
CA THR A 284 30.11 -13.53 11.20
C THR A 284 29.75 -14.73 10.30
N PRO A 285 30.56 -15.08 9.28
CA PRO A 285 30.33 -16.24 8.42
C PRO A 285 30.65 -17.57 9.13
N SER A 286 30.00 -17.80 10.28
CA SER A 286 30.23 -18.93 11.18
C SER A 286 29.01 -19.19 12.07
N THR A 287 28.84 -20.42 12.51
CA THR A 287 27.79 -20.81 13.47
C THR A 287 28.19 -20.61 14.94
N ALA A 288 29.41 -20.13 15.22
CA ALA A 288 29.96 -19.99 16.57
C ALA A 288 29.26 -18.94 17.45
N GLN A 289 28.65 -17.93 16.84
CA GLN A 289 27.88 -16.88 17.52
C GLN A 289 26.38 -17.07 17.28
N PRO A 290 25.50 -16.71 18.23
CA PRO A 290 24.06 -16.80 18.05
C PRO A 290 23.58 -15.96 16.86
N PRO A 291 22.47 -16.34 16.19
CA PRO A 291 21.88 -15.55 15.11
C PRO A 291 21.45 -14.15 15.57
N ILE A 292 21.66 -13.15 14.73
CA ILE A 292 21.21 -11.76 14.93
C ILE A 292 19.87 -11.48 14.24
N GLY A 293 19.39 -12.42 13.44
CA GLY A 293 18.10 -12.33 12.76
C GLY A 293 17.73 -13.62 12.06
N ARG A 294 16.54 -13.64 11.47
CA ARG A 294 16.04 -14.73 10.63
C ARG A 294 15.41 -14.14 9.38
N LEU A 295 15.59 -14.83 8.27
CA LEU A 295 14.94 -14.57 7.00
C LEU A 295 14.02 -15.75 6.72
N ASP A 296 12.75 -15.50 6.46
CA ASP A 296 11.82 -16.57 6.10
C ASP A 296 12.19 -17.16 4.74
N ASP A 297 11.79 -18.42 4.51
CA ASP A 297 11.93 -19.06 3.21
C ASP A 297 11.25 -18.23 2.11
N GLY A 298 11.89 -18.15 0.94
CA GLY A 298 11.39 -17.36 -0.19
C GLY A 298 11.66 -15.85 -0.10
N VAL A 299 12.17 -15.34 1.03
CA VAL A 299 12.54 -13.93 1.16
C VAL A 299 13.69 -13.60 0.22
N ILE A 300 13.49 -12.56 -0.58
CA ILE A 300 14.51 -12.01 -1.44
C ILE A 300 15.32 -10.99 -0.64
N VAL A 301 16.64 -11.16 -0.64
CA VAL A 301 17.58 -10.29 0.04
C VAL A 301 18.65 -9.80 -0.92
N GLU A 302 19.13 -8.60 -0.68
CA GLU A 302 20.22 -8.02 -1.45
C GLU A 302 21.54 -8.69 -1.05
N ALA A 303 22.29 -9.18 -2.03
CA ALA A 303 23.67 -9.59 -1.81
C ALA A 303 24.60 -8.38 -1.76
N LEU A 304 25.40 -8.27 -0.71
CA LEU A 304 26.30 -7.14 -0.44
C LEU A 304 27.75 -7.41 -0.90
N GLU A 305 27.95 -8.40 -1.76
CA GLU A 305 29.24 -8.72 -2.36
C GLU A 305 29.20 -8.45 -3.86
N SER A 306 30.38 -8.39 -4.52
CA SER A 306 30.43 -8.18 -5.97
C SER A 306 29.72 -9.31 -6.72
N GLU A 307 29.06 -9.00 -7.84
CA GLU A 307 28.33 -9.98 -8.66
C GLU A 307 29.14 -11.27 -8.94
N PRO A 308 30.44 -11.22 -9.33
CA PRO A 308 31.25 -12.42 -9.51
C PRO A 308 31.43 -13.22 -8.21
N SER A 309 31.56 -12.55 -7.06
CA SER A 309 31.67 -13.19 -5.74
C SER A 309 30.37 -13.87 -5.34
N VAL A 310 29.24 -13.20 -5.57
CA VAL A 310 27.90 -13.74 -5.30
C VAL A 310 27.65 -14.99 -6.16
N LYS A 311 27.89 -14.90 -7.48
CA LYS A 311 27.79 -16.03 -8.42
C LYS A 311 28.71 -17.19 -8.07
N ALA A 312 29.89 -16.92 -7.51
CA ALA A 312 30.82 -17.95 -7.07
C ALA A 312 30.44 -18.63 -5.74
N LYS A 313 29.52 -18.06 -4.94
CA LYS A 313 29.21 -18.56 -3.58
C LYS A 313 27.80 -19.11 -3.42
N VAL A 314 26.81 -18.51 -4.09
CA VAL A 314 25.40 -18.91 -3.99
C VAL A 314 25.21 -20.37 -4.41
N GLY A 315 24.42 -21.11 -3.62
CA GLY A 315 24.18 -22.55 -3.80
C GLY A 315 25.33 -23.46 -3.33
N ARG A 316 26.50 -22.94 -2.91
CA ARG A 316 27.67 -23.76 -2.57
C ARG A 316 27.77 -24.06 -1.08
N THR A 317 27.87 -25.35 -0.73
CA THR A 317 28.02 -25.82 0.66
C THR A 317 29.30 -25.26 1.28
N GLY A 318 29.23 -24.81 2.54
CA GLY A 318 30.36 -24.25 3.29
C GLY A 318 30.70 -22.79 2.96
N GLN A 319 30.07 -22.19 1.94
CA GLN A 319 30.24 -20.77 1.61
C GLN A 319 29.23 -19.89 2.34
N TRP A 320 29.62 -18.67 2.68
CA TRP A 320 28.77 -17.67 3.31
C TRP A 320 28.68 -16.45 2.41
N LEU A 321 27.49 -15.86 2.38
CA LEU A 321 27.23 -14.65 1.62
C LEU A 321 26.83 -13.53 2.57
N ARG A 322 27.45 -12.37 2.40
CA ARG A 322 27.01 -11.15 3.08
C ARG A 322 25.75 -10.62 2.39
N ILE A 323 24.70 -10.40 3.18
CA ILE A 323 23.39 -9.94 2.68
C ILE A 323 22.87 -8.77 3.51
N ARG A 324 21.88 -8.06 2.98
CA ARG A 324 21.03 -7.12 3.71
C ARG A 324 19.60 -7.66 3.80
N THR A 325 19.07 -7.79 5.01
CA THR A 325 17.69 -8.24 5.22
C THR A 325 16.69 -7.17 4.74
N PRO A 326 15.41 -7.51 4.49
CA PRO A 326 14.39 -6.53 4.10
C PRO A 326 14.14 -5.45 5.17
N ALA A 327 14.45 -5.77 6.44
CA ALA A 327 14.40 -4.84 7.56
C ALA A 327 15.65 -3.95 7.67
N GLY A 328 16.59 -4.04 6.72
CA GLY A 328 17.79 -3.20 6.64
C GLY A 328 19.00 -3.68 7.45
N ALA A 329 18.91 -4.82 8.14
CA ALA A 329 20.03 -5.36 8.92
C ALA A 329 21.03 -6.11 8.03
N GLU A 330 22.33 -5.92 8.23
CA GLU A 330 23.37 -6.67 7.52
C GLU A 330 23.85 -7.87 8.31
N GLY A 331 24.17 -8.95 7.60
CA GLY A 331 24.79 -10.12 8.20
C GLY A 331 25.19 -11.15 7.18
N TYR A 332 25.68 -12.28 7.66
CA TYR A 332 26.08 -13.41 6.86
C TYR A 332 25.04 -14.50 6.93
N VAL A 333 24.73 -15.07 5.78
CA VAL A 333 23.87 -16.24 5.66
C VAL A 333 24.63 -17.34 4.91
N ALA A 334 24.27 -18.58 5.19
CA ALA A 334 24.83 -19.73 4.50
C ALA A 334 24.42 -19.70 3.03
N ALA A 335 25.40 -19.59 2.13
CA ALA A 335 25.17 -19.34 0.71
C ALA A 335 24.50 -20.52 -0.01
N TRP A 336 24.59 -21.73 0.55
CA TRP A 336 23.90 -22.93 0.04
C TRP A 336 22.39 -22.95 0.27
N TYR A 337 21.86 -22.03 1.08
CA TYR A 337 20.42 -21.78 1.22
C TYR A 337 20.01 -20.52 0.44
N LEU A 338 20.77 -20.13 -0.59
CA LEU A 338 20.46 -18.97 -1.42
C LEU A 338 20.37 -19.38 -2.89
N ARG A 339 19.59 -18.63 -3.67
CA ARG A 339 19.46 -18.73 -5.11
C ARG A 339 19.60 -17.35 -5.75
N LEU A 340 20.37 -17.22 -6.83
CA LEU A 340 20.52 -15.96 -7.56
C LEU A 340 19.22 -15.62 -8.30
N MET A 341 18.80 -14.37 -8.16
CA MET A 341 17.82 -13.75 -9.04
C MET A 341 18.62 -12.96 -10.09
N GLU A 342 18.89 -13.57 -11.24
CA GLU A 342 19.66 -12.87 -12.27
C GLU A 342 18.79 -11.84 -13.00
N GLY A 343 19.16 -10.56 -12.86
CA GLY A 343 18.81 -9.55 -13.85
C GLY A 343 19.63 -9.79 -15.12
N THR A 344 19.08 -10.54 -16.07
CA THR A 344 19.66 -10.69 -17.41
C THR A 344 18.76 -9.92 -18.40
N PRO A 345 19.31 -9.27 -19.44
CA PRO A 345 18.53 -8.42 -20.35
C PRO A 345 17.33 -9.16 -20.90
N VAL A 346 16.19 -8.46 -20.93
CA VAL A 346 14.93 -8.92 -21.51
C VAL A 346 15.19 -9.28 -22.98
N SER A 347 15.45 -10.56 -23.24
CA SER A 347 15.15 -11.16 -24.53
C SER A 347 13.63 -11.00 -24.72
N LYS A 348 13.22 -10.11 -25.62
CA LYS A 348 11.85 -10.03 -26.14
C LYS A 348 11.51 -11.23 -27.06
N HIS A 349 12.32 -12.29 -27.07
CA HIS A 349 12.17 -13.45 -27.94
C HIS A 349 11.76 -14.67 -27.12
N GLY A 350 10.46 -14.74 -26.82
CA GLY A 350 9.80 -15.94 -26.31
C GLY A 350 8.31 -15.83 -26.61
N LEU A 351 7.71 -16.90 -27.12
CA LEU A 351 6.28 -16.91 -27.46
C LEU A 351 5.46 -16.59 -26.20
N LYS A 352 4.64 -15.54 -26.24
CA LYS A 352 3.68 -15.25 -25.17
C LYS A 352 2.62 -16.35 -25.14
N VAL A 353 2.36 -16.89 -23.96
CA VAL A 353 1.38 -17.94 -23.70
C VAL A 353 0.46 -17.50 -22.56
N LEU A 354 -0.79 -17.96 -22.61
CA LEU A 354 -1.87 -17.56 -21.72
C LEU A 354 -2.24 -18.71 -20.78
N VAL A 355 -2.42 -18.41 -19.50
CA VAL A 355 -2.82 -19.40 -18.49
C VAL A 355 -4.33 -19.68 -18.58
N LEU A 356 -4.67 -20.93 -18.87
CA LEU A 356 -6.03 -21.44 -19.09
C LEU A 356 -6.42 -22.43 -17.97
N SER A 357 -6.56 -21.94 -16.74
CA SER A 357 -7.03 -22.73 -15.59
C SER A 357 -8.40 -22.25 -15.07
N PRO A 358 -9.49 -22.41 -15.85
CA PRO A 358 -10.79 -21.81 -15.52
C PRO A 358 -11.46 -22.42 -14.29
N ASP A 359 -11.21 -23.69 -13.97
CA ASP A 359 -11.91 -24.39 -12.90
C ASP A 359 -11.27 -24.17 -11.52
N VAL A 360 -9.96 -23.94 -11.50
CA VAL A 360 -9.16 -23.73 -10.28
C VAL A 360 -8.88 -22.24 -10.06
N GLY A 361 -9.01 -21.41 -11.10
CA GLY A 361 -8.74 -19.98 -11.08
C GLY A 361 -7.26 -19.61 -11.19
N TYR A 362 -6.36 -20.59 -10.98
CA TYR A 362 -4.91 -20.38 -11.05
C TYR A 362 -4.17 -21.64 -11.55
N LEU A 363 -2.90 -21.47 -11.92
CA LEU A 363 -1.98 -22.51 -12.34
C LEU A 363 -0.71 -22.47 -11.50
N ASN A 364 -0.40 -23.59 -10.84
CA ASN A 364 0.82 -23.76 -10.07
C ASN A 364 2.06 -23.74 -10.98
N MET A 365 2.92 -22.74 -10.82
CA MET A 365 4.26 -22.70 -11.41
C MET A 365 5.25 -23.35 -10.45
N ARG A 366 6.11 -24.24 -10.94
CA ARG A 366 6.95 -25.12 -10.11
C ARG A 366 8.43 -25.01 -10.47
N PRO A 367 9.35 -25.32 -9.55
CA PRO A 367 10.78 -25.16 -9.80
C PRO A 367 11.36 -26.20 -10.77
N GLU A 368 10.65 -27.30 -10.96
CA GLU A 368 11.00 -28.39 -11.86
C GLU A 368 9.72 -28.91 -12.53
N PRO A 369 9.83 -29.61 -13.69
CA PRO A 369 8.68 -30.18 -14.39
C PRO A 369 8.12 -31.43 -13.67
N SER A 370 7.72 -31.27 -12.41
CA SER A 370 7.20 -32.31 -11.52
C SER A 370 6.30 -31.72 -10.44
N THR A 371 5.33 -32.50 -9.97
CA THR A 371 4.46 -32.16 -8.82
C THR A 371 5.08 -32.51 -7.47
N ALA A 372 6.26 -33.12 -7.44
CA ALA A 372 6.93 -33.56 -6.22
C ALA A 372 7.32 -32.41 -5.27
N ARG A 373 7.56 -31.21 -5.82
CA ARG A 373 7.88 -30.01 -5.05
C ARG A 373 6.72 -29.02 -5.02
N PRO A 374 6.52 -28.26 -3.94
CA PRO A 374 5.51 -27.21 -3.88
C PRO A 374 5.75 -26.15 -4.99
N PRO A 375 4.68 -25.47 -5.43
CA PRO A 375 4.79 -24.40 -6.42
C PRO A 375 5.64 -23.22 -5.93
N ILE A 376 6.38 -22.60 -6.86
CA ILE A 376 7.09 -21.31 -6.68
C ILE A 376 6.06 -20.18 -6.50
N THR A 377 5.04 -20.18 -7.34
CA THR A 377 3.95 -19.21 -7.34
C THR A 377 2.72 -19.80 -8.02
N GLN A 378 1.61 -19.09 -7.94
CA GLN A 378 0.39 -19.36 -8.69
C GLN A 378 0.23 -18.28 -9.75
N LEU A 379 -0.05 -18.72 -10.98
CA LEU A 379 -0.39 -17.84 -12.07
C LEU A 379 -1.89 -17.76 -12.21
N ASP A 380 -2.44 -16.56 -12.28
CA ASP A 380 -3.88 -16.40 -12.38
C ASP A 380 -4.39 -16.90 -13.73
N HIS A 381 -5.63 -17.36 -13.75
CA HIS A 381 -6.33 -17.60 -15.01
C HIS A 381 -6.37 -16.31 -15.83
N GLY A 382 -5.70 -16.34 -16.98
CA GLY A 382 -5.59 -15.18 -17.89
C GLY A 382 -4.30 -14.42 -17.77
N GLU A 383 -3.43 -14.83 -16.87
CA GLU A 383 -2.08 -14.31 -16.84
C GLU A 383 -1.32 -14.69 -18.11
N VAL A 384 -0.60 -13.71 -18.65
CA VAL A 384 0.27 -13.88 -19.81
C VAL A 384 1.67 -14.11 -19.30
N VAL A 385 2.26 -15.24 -19.69
CA VAL A 385 3.66 -15.56 -19.40
C VAL A 385 4.43 -15.73 -20.70
N ILE A 386 5.73 -15.56 -20.65
CA ILE A 386 6.65 -15.71 -21.78
C ILE A 386 7.19 -17.12 -21.73
N SER A 387 7.02 -17.90 -22.80
CA SER A 387 7.71 -19.18 -22.90
C SER A 387 9.21 -18.94 -23.10
N LEU A 388 10.02 -19.66 -22.33
CA LEU A 388 11.48 -19.64 -22.42
C LEU A 388 12.03 -20.76 -23.32
N GLU A 389 11.14 -21.55 -23.92
CA GLU A 389 11.49 -22.59 -24.88
C GLU A 389 11.37 -22.06 -26.32
N PRO A 390 12.06 -22.66 -27.30
CA PRO A 390 11.91 -22.27 -28.70
C PRO A 390 10.46 -22.35 -29.18
N ASP A 391 9.99 -21.37 -29.96
CA ASP A 391 8.60 -21.25 -30.42
C ASP A 391 8.00 -22.55 -30.98
N GLU A 392 8.75 -23.32 -31.75
CA GLU A 392 8.31 -24.61 -32.30
C GLU A 392 8.07 -25.65 -31.20
N THR A 393 8.97 -25.71 -30.21
CA THR A 393 8.85 -26.61 -29.05
C THR A 393 7.67 -26.20 -28.16
N THR A 394 7.51 -24.89 -27.96
CA THR A 394 6.39 -24.32 -27.22
C THR A 394 5.08 -24.71 -27.87
N ARG A 395 4.90 -24.44 -29.16
CA ARG A 395 3.68 -24.79 -29.91
C ARG A 395 3.36 -26.28 -29.87
N ALA A 396 4.37 -27.15 -29.89
CA ALA A 396 4.19 -28.59 -29.79
C ALA A 396 3.72 -29.07 -28.40
N LYS A 397 4.04 -28.32 -27.32
CA LYS A 397 3.68 -28.68 -25.94
C LYS A 397 2.35 -28.09 -25.48
N LEU A 398 1.93 -26.94 -26.01
CA LEU A 398 0.70 -26.26 -25.58
C LEU A 398 -0.53 -27.17 -25.70
N GLY A 399 -1.35 -27.20 -24.65
CA GLY A 399 -2.55 -28.04 -24.58
C GLY A 399 -2.30 -29.54 -24.36
N GLN A 400 -1.04 -30.00 -24.32
CA GLN A 400 -0.71 -31.43 -24.20
C GLN A 400 -0.61 -31.88 -22.73
N GLN A 401 -1.31 -32.96 -22.39
CA GLN A 401 -1.25 -33.58 -21.06
C GLN A 401 0.16 -34.08 -20.72
N ASP A 402 0.50 -34.04 -19.42
CA ASP A 402 1.79 -34.47 -18.87
C ASP A 402 3.04 -33.78 -19.46
N ARG A 403 2.85 -32.71 -20.24
CA ARG A 403 3.93 -31.87 -20.73
C ARG A 403 4.08 -30.65 -19.83
N TRP A 404 5.33 -30.25 -19.64
CA TRP A 404 5.70 -29.05 -18.91
C TRP A 404 6.33 -28.07 -19.87
N LEU A 405 6.01 -26.79 -19.66
CA LEU A 405 6.61 -25.69 -20.38
C LEU A 405 7.40 -24.84 -19.40
N HIS A 406 8.66 -24.54 -19.76
CA HIS A 406 9.45 -23.54 -19.05
C HIS A 406 8.99 -22.14 -19.47
N VAL A 407 8.58 -21.35 -18.48
CA VAL A 407 7.96 -20.04 -18.68
C VAL A 407 8.53 -19.01 -17.70
N ARG A 408 8.34 -17.74 -18.04
CA ARG A 408 8.66 -16.57 -17.21
C ARG A 408 7.45 -15.65 -17.13
N THR A 409 7.06 -15.22 -15.95
CA THR A 409 6.04 -14.17 -15.78
C THR A 409 6.55 -12.81 -16.28
N LEU A 410 5.65 -11.83 -16.45
CA LEU A 410 6.06 -10.49 -16.92
C LEU A 410 6.91 -9.72 -15.89
N ASP A 411 6.75 -10.03 -14.60
CA ASP A 411 7.56 -9.57 -13.47
C ASP A 411 8.83 -10.41 -13.23
N GLY A 412 9.10 -11.41 -14.09
CA GLY A 412 10.39 -12.07 -14.18
C GLY A 412 10.55 -13.38 -13.40
N ILE A 413 9.47 -13.94 -12.85
CA ILE A 413 9.49 -15.23 -12.13
C ILE A 413 9.55 -16.36 -13.15
N GLU A 414 10.59 -17.19 -13.09
CA GLU A 414 10.76 -18.36 -13.95
C GLU A 414 10.33 -19.65 -13.27
N GLY A 415 9.74 -20.55 -14.05
CA GLY A 415 9.43 -21.89 -13.58
C GLY A 415 8.76 -22.74 -14.65
N TYR A 416 8.38 -23.94 -14.24
CA TYR A 416 7.71 -24.92 -15.07
C TYR A 416 6.23 -24.95 -14.75
N VAL A 417 5.41 -24.86 -15.77
CA VAL A 417 3.96 -25.01 -15.65
C VAL A 417 3.50 -26.16 -16.52
N TYR A 418 2.39 -26.74 -16.14
CA TYR A 418 1.71 -27.74 -16.95
C TYR A 418 1.22 -27.13 -18.27
N ALA A 419 1.73 -27.63 -19.39
CA ALA A 419 1.47 -27.08 -20.72
C ALA A 419 0.01 -27.29 -21.18
N TRP A 420 -0.70 -28.27 -20.63
CA TRP A 420 -2.14 -28.47 -20.86
C TRP A 420 -3.04 -27.38 -20.28
N TYR A 421 -2.53 -26.56 -19.35
CA TYR A 421 -3.21 -25.35 -18.87
C TYR A 421 -2.70 -24.08 -19.58
N LEU A 422 -2.05 -24.21 -20.75
CA LEU A 422 -1.55 -23.07 -21.51
C LEU A 422 -2.11 -23.03 -22.93
N GLY A 423 -2.38 -21.81 -23.41
CA GLY A 423 -2.69 -21.52 -24.81
C GLY A 423 -1.73 -20.49 -25.41
N ILE A 424 -1.73 -20.32 -26.74
CA ILE A 424 -0.99 -19.22 -27.37
C ILE A 424 -1.67 -17.92 -26.99
N TYR A 425 -0.92 -16.96 -26.42
CA TYR A 425 -1.42 -15.61 -26.27
C TYR A 425 -1.38 -14.93 -27.63
N ARG A 426 -2.52 -14.39 -28.04
CA ARG A 426 -2.63 -13.53 -29.22
C ARG A 426 -2.85 -12.12 -28.72
N GLU A 427 -2.03 -11.18 -29.18
CA GLU A 427 -2.37 -9.78 -29.01
C GLU A 427 -3.71 -9.53 -29.72
N PRO A 428 -4.61 -8.74 -29.11
CA PRO A 428 -5.90 -8.42 -29.71
C PRO A 428 -5.66 -7.84 -31.10
N THR A 429 -6.35 -8.39 -32.09
CA THR A 429 -6.22 -7.87 -33.45
C THR A 429 -6.92 -6.50 -33.50
N PRO A 430 -6.37 -5.46 -34.15
CA PRO A 430 -7.08 -4.20 -34.34
C PRO A 430 -8.46 -4.46 -34.94
N GLY A 431 -9.52 -4.12 -34.20
CA GLY A 431 -10.92 -4.36 -34.58
C GLY A 431 -11.61 -5.54 -33.89
N GLU A 432 -10.98 -6.20 -32.91
CA GLU A 432 -11.65 -7.19 -32.06
C GLU A 432 -12.64 -6.53 -31.08
N ALA A 433 -13.82 -7.13 -30.91
CA ALA A 433 -14.86 -6.61 -30.03
C ALA A 433 -14.51 -6.86 -28.55
N ILE A 434 -14.26 -5.80 -27.78
CA ILE A 434 -13.90 -5.87 -26.36
C ILE A 434 -15.07 -5.39 -25.51
N SER A 435 -15.64 -6.29 -24.70
CA SER A 435 -16.74 -5.96 -23.78
C SER A 435 -16.27 -5.55 -22.39
N HIS A 436 -15.07 -5.96 -21.99
CA HIS A 436 -14.52 -5.69 -20.66
C HIS A 436 -13.04 -5.31 -20.74
N LEU A 437 -12.66 -4.37 -19.89
CA LEU A 437 -11.31 -3.86 -19.75
C LEU A 437 -10.82 -4.12 -18.34
N VAL A 438 -9.53 -4.36 -18.17
CA VAL A 438 -8.88 -4.41 -16.86
C VAL A 438 -8.00 -3.18 -16.70
N VAL A 439 -8.12 -2.49 -15.55
CA VAL A 439 -7.21 -1.39 -15.20
C VAL A 439 -5.80 -1.93 -15.01
N HIS A 440 -4.81 -1.20 -15.51
CA HIS A 440 -3.40 -1.52 -15.38
C HIS A 440 -2.64 -0.26 -14.94
N SER A 441 -2.73 0.06 -13.66
CA SER A 441 -2.14 1.24 -13.02
C SER A 441 -2.00 1.01 -11.51
N GLN A 442 -0.76 1.00 -11.01
CA GLN A 442 -0.45 0.74 -9.59
C GLN A 442 -1.11 1.74 -8.61
N VAL A 443 -1.50 2.93 -9.09
CA VAL A 443 -2.19 3.97 -8.30
C VAL A 443 -3.70 4.03 -8.58
N GLY A 444 -4.24 3.05 -9.32
CA GLY A 444 -5.60 3.04 -9.82
C GLY A 444 -5.81 4.00 -10.99
N LEU A 445 -7.07 4.19 -11.38
CA LEU A 445 -7.46 5.00 -12.52
C LEU A 445 -8.70 5.86 -12.22
N ASN A 446 -8.66 7.10 -12.68
CA ASN A 446 -9.78 8.02 -12.58
C ASN A 446 -10.80 7.77 -13.69
N ILE A 447 -12.05 7.53 -13.32
CA ILE A 447 -13.18 7.62 -14.24
C ILE A 447 -13.63 9.09 -14.28
N ARG A 448 -13.66 9.65 -15.47
CA ARG A 448 -13.99 11.06 -15.68
C ARG A 448 -15.36 11.26 -16.32
N ARG A 449 -15.97 12.42 -16.07
CA ARG A 449 -17.27 12.79 -16.62
C ARG A 449 -17.26 12.87 -18.15
N GLY A 450 -16.13 13.25 -18.75
CA GLY A 450 -15.98 13.36 -20.19
C GLY A 450 -14.62 12.87 -20.69
N ALA A 451 -14.45 12.87 -22.01
CA ALA A 451 -13.24 12.43 -22.69
C ALA A 451 -12.13 13.50 -22.63
N GLY A 452 -11.43 13.60 -21.50
CA GLY A 452 -10.30 14.51 -21.36
C GLY A 452 -9.87 14.79 -19.91
N LEU A 453 -8.60 15.16 -19.73
CA LEU A 453 -8.04 15.52 -18.42
C LEU A 453 -8.63 16.80 -17.80
N HIS A 454 -9.27 17.64 -18.60
CA HIS A 454 -9.94 18.87 -18.17
C HIS A 454 -11.34 18.62 -17.60
N THR A 455 -11.86 17.39 -17.67
CA THR A 455 -13.19 17.03 -17.17
C THR A 455 -13.11 16.49 -15.76
N ASP A 456 -14.16 16.69 -14.97
CA ASP A 456 -14.21 16.28 -13.57
C ASP A 456 -13.98 14.78 -13.40
N VAL A 457 -13.23 14.42 -12.36
CA VAL A 457 -13.18 13.03 -11.89
C VAL A 457 -14.47 12.75 -11.13
N ILE A 458 -15.20 11.73 -11.57
CA ILE A 458 -16.46 11.32 -10.93
C ILE A 458 -16.28 10.08 -10.06
N TRP A 459 -15.22 9.30 -10.30
CA TRP A 459 -14.93 8.09 -9.56
C TRP A 459 -13.45 7.69 -9.68
N HIS A 460 -12.93 6.96 -8.71
CA HIS A 460 -11.60 6.35 -8.75
C HIS A 460 -11.73 4.85 -8.58
N VAL A 461 -11.11 4.08 -9.47
CA VAL A 461 -11.07 2.62 -9.41
C VAL A 461 -9.65 2.13 -9.08
N PRO A 462 -9.48 1.11 -8.21
CA PRO A 462 -8.19 0.50 -7.93
C PRO A 462 -7.53 -0.13 -9.17
N ASP A 463 -6.26 -0.53 -9.02
CA ASP A 463 -5.62 -1.38 -10.01
C ASP A 463 -6.39 -2.69 -10.22
N ARG A 464 -6.29 -3.26 -11.42
CA ARG A 464 -6.99 -4.48 -11.86
C ARG A 464 -8.52 -4.46 -11.82
N SER A 465 -9.16 -3.35 -11.46
CA SER A 465 -10.61 -3.25 -11.57
C SER A 465 -11.07 -3.58 -12.99
N VAL A 466 -12.07 -4.45 -13.10
CA VAL A 466 -12.64 -4.80 -14.40
C VAL A 466 -13.80 -3.88 -14.72
N LEU A 467 -13.71 -3.19 -15.85
CA LEU A 467 -14.67 -2.19 -16.31
C LEU A 467 -15.46 -2.72 -17.51
N GLU A 468 -16.76 -2.49 -17.51
CA GLU A 468 -17.64 -2.80 -18.64
C GLU A 468 -17.51 -1.69 -19.70
N VAL A 469 -17.32 -2.07 -20.96
CA VAL A 469 -17.30 -1.11 -22.08
C VAL A 469 -18.73 -0.63 -22.37
N GLN A 470 -18.93 0.68 -22.50
CA GLN A 470 -20.25 1.32 -22.69
C GLN A 470 -20.37 2.03 -24.05
N GLU A 471 -19.49 1.70 -24.98
CA GLU A 471 -19.52 2.14 -26.38
C GLU A 471 -19.36 0.93 -27.31
N ASP A 472 -19.29 1.14 -28.62
CA ASP A 472 -19.08 0.06 -29.57
C ASP A 472 -17.80 -0.72 -29.24
N ALA A 473 -17.94 -2.04 -29.06
CA ALA A 473 -16.88 -2.89 -28.53
C ALA A 473 -15.67 -2.99 -29.48
N VAL A 474 -15.88 -2.90 -30.79
CA VAL A 474 -14.82 -2.90 -31.81
C VAL A 474 -14.06 -1.58 -31.77
N HIS A 475 -14.78 -0.46 -31.69
CA HIS A 475 -14.20 0.86 -31.56
C HIS A 475 -13.41 1.01 -30.25
N ALA A 476 -13.95 0.54 -29.13
CA ALA A 476 -13.26 0.53 -27.84
C ALA A 476 -11.95 -0.26 -27.93
N GLY A 477 -11.96 -1.43 -28.60
CA GLY A 477 -10.76 -2.22 -28.82
C GLY A 477 -9.67 -1.49 -29.61
N GLY A 478 -10.06 -0.68 -30.60
CA GLY A 478 -9.14 0.18 -31.35
C GLY A 478 -8.46 1.27 -30.52
N LYS A 479 -8.99 1.61 -29.33
CA LYS A 479 -8.45 2.67 -28.44
C LYS A 479 -7.54 2.13 -27.33
N VAL A 480 -7.55 0.82 -27.08
CA VAL A 480 -6.77 0.21 -25.98
C VAL A 480 -5.27 0.34 -26.25
N GLY A 481 -4.50 0.72 -25.22
CA GLY A 481 -3.07 1.00 -25.32
C GLY A 481 -2.73 2.32 -26.03
N GLN A 482 -3.73 3.13 -26.39
CA GLN A 482 -3.55 4.42 -27.06
C GLN A 482 -4.05 5.57 -26.17
N ASP A 483 -3.56 6.78 -26.41
CA ASP A 483 -4.02 8.01 -25.74
C ASP A 483 -5.39 8.45 -26.27
N GLN A 484 -6.39 7.58 -26.09
CA GLN A 484 -7.76 7.77 -26.52
C GLN A 484 -8.72 7.39 -25.39
N TRP A 485 -9.85 8.07 -25.30
CA TRP A 485 -10.80 7.89 -24.20
C TRP A 485 -11.86 6.83 -24.54
N ILE A 486 -12.05 5.90 -23.62
CA ILE A 486 -13.00 4.79 -23.73
C ILE A 486 -14.12 5.02 -22.72
N LYS A 487 -15.37 4.95 -23.19
CA LYS A 487 -16.54 5.04 -22.30
C LYS A 487 -16.74 3.71 -21.58
N VAL A 488 -16.80 3.75 -20.25
CA VAL A 488 -16.84 2.58 -19.39
C VAL A 488 -17.84 2.73 -18.23
N ARG A 489 -18.21 1.60 -17.62
CA ARG A 489 -18.94 1.50 -16.37
C ARG A 489 -18.17 0.63 -15.39
N SER A 490 -18.03 1.12 -14.15
CA SER A 490 -17.40 0.35 -13.07
C SER A 490 -18.36 -0.67 -12.44
N PRO A 491 -17.86 -1.70 -11.73
CA PRO A 491 -18.68 -2.61 -10.91
C PRO A 491 -19.64 -1.89 -9.95
N SER A 492 -19.21 -0.74 -9.43
CA SER A 492 -20.04 0.16 -8.61
C SER A 492 -21.00 1.05 -9.40
N LEU A 493 -21.25 0.79 -10.69
CA LEU A 493 -22.21 1.49 -11.55
C LEU A 493 -21.84 2.93 -11.94
N HIS A 494 -20.61 3.38 -11.67
CA HIS A 494 -20.13 4.69 -12.13
C HIS A 494 -19.81 4.64 -13.62
N THR A 495 -20.54 5.42 -14.43
CA THR A 495 -20.34 5.50 -15.89
C THR A 495 -19.60 6.78 -16.27
N GLY A 496 -18.50 6.63 -16.99
CA GLY A 496 -17.69 7.77 -17.47
C GLY A 496 -16.65 7.34 -18.49
N TYR A 497 -15.51 8.02 -18.50
CA TYR A 497 -14.43 7.78 -19.45
C TYR A 497 -13.11 7.49 -18.74
N VAL A 498 -12.36 6.54 -19.27
CA VAL A 498 -10.98 6.22 -18.88
C VAL A 498 -10.06 6.33 -20.09
N ASN A 499 -8.77 6.53 -19.87
CA ASN A 499 -7.79 6.63 -20.94
C ASN A 499 -7.25 5.24 -21.32
N GLY A 500 -7.22 4.95 -22.62
CA GLY A 500 -6.80 3.69 -23.22
C GLY A 500 -5.38 3.26 -22.85
N LEU A 501 -4.49 4.19 -22.49
CA LEU A 501 -3.10 3.90 -22.07
C LEU A 501 -3.01 3.06 -20.78
N TYR A 502 -4.02 3.13 -19.92
CA TYR A 502 -4.00 2.53 -18.57
C TYR A 502 -4.95 1.35 -18.43
N VAL A 503 -5.44 0.80 -19.54
CA VAL A 503 -6.34 -0.35 -19.56
C VAL A 503 -5.86 -1.38 -20.55
N GLN A 504 -6.19 -2.64 -20.27
CA GLN A 504 -5.93 -3.76 -21.16
C GLN A 504 -7.23 -4.53 -21.42
N PRO A 505 -7.31 -5.32 -22.50
CA PRO A 505 -8.48 -6.14 -22.78
C PRO A 505 -8.59 -7.27 -21.75
N LYS A 506 -9.79 -7.47 -21.18
CA LYS A 506 -10.09 -8.68 -20.42
C LYS A 506 -10.55 -9.76 -21.39
N THR A 507 -9.58 -10.50 -21.96
CA THR A 507 -9.80 -11.46 -23.06
C THR A 507 -10.36 -12.80 -22.61
N LEU A 508 -10.10 -13.20 -21.37
CA LEU A 508 -10.65 -14.43 -20.82
C LEU A 508 -12.05 -14.23 -20.32
N ALA A 509 -13.01 -14.94 -20.92
CA ALA A 509 -14.38 -14.99 -20.42
C ALA A 509 -14.44 -15.51 -18.98
N ASP A 510 -15.29 -14.88 -18.16
CA ASP A 510 -15.67 -15.41 -16.86
C ASP A 510 -16.42 -16.74 -17.05
N LYS A 511 -15.83 -17.82 -16.54
CA LYS A 511 -16.39 -19.18 -16.60
C LYS A 511 -16.87 -19.70 -15.25
N ARG A 512 -16.85 -18.86 -14.21
CA ARG A 512 -17.17 -19.28 -12.85
C ARG A 512 -18.58 -19.85 -12.77
N LEU A 513 -18.69 -21.04 -12.19
CA LEU A 513 -19.93 -21.77 -12.07
C LEU A 513 -20.49 -21.65 -10.66
N PRO A 514 -21.82 -21.76 -10.49
CA PRO A 514 -22.41 -21.90 -9.16
C PRO A 514 -21.74 -23.03 -8.38
N VAL A 515 -21.33 -22.75 -7.14
CA VAL A 515 -20.60 -23.72 -6.33
C VAL A 515 -21.46 -24.94 -5.99
N ASN A 516 -20.81 -26.10 -6.00
CA ASN A 516 -21.38 -27.34 -5.51
C ASN A 516 -21.19 -27.42 -3.99
N ASP A 517 -22.30 -27.41 -3.24
CA ASP A 517 -22.30 -27.40 -1.77
C ASP A 517 -21.59 -28.63 -1.18
N ALA A 518 -21.70 -29.79 -1.83
CA ALA A 518 -21.07 -31.03 -1.38
C ALA A 518 -19.53 -31.00 -1.38
N GLU A 519 -18.93 -30.02 -2.06
CA GLU A 519 -17.47 -29.82 -2.13
C GLU A 519 -16.95 -28.83 -1.09
N LEU A 520 -17.84 -28.21 -0.29
CA LEU A 520 -17.45 -27.20 0.68
C LEU A 520 -17.08 -27.82 2.04
N PRO A 521 -16.15 -27.19 2.79
CA PRO A 521 -15.89 -27.57 4.16
C PRO A 521 -17.14 -27.45 5.04
N ARG A 522 -17.26 -28.34 6.03
CA ARG A 522 -18.30 -28.24 7.05
C ARG A 522 -18.23 -26.87 7.73
N GLY A 523 -19.37 -26.18 7.85
CA GLY A 523 -19.44 -24.82 8.41
C GLY A 523 -19.42 -23.72 7.35
N GLU A 524 -19.44 -24.08 6.07
CA GLU A 524 -19.68 -23.19 4.92
C GLU A 524 -20.94 -23.63 4.15
N CYS A 525 -21.43 -22.78 3.25
CA CYS A 525 -22.65 -23.04 2.47
C CYS A 525 -22.54 -22.42 1.06
N ALA A 526 -23.01 -23.13 0.03
CA ALA A 526 -22.97 -22.64 -1.35
C ALA A 526 -24.02 -21.55 -1.62
N TRP A 527 -25.15 -21.58 -0.91
CA TRP A 527 -26.23 -20.63 -1.10
C TRP A 527 -26.03 -19.35 -0.29
N ILE A 528 -26.43 -18.21 -0.85
CA ILE A 528 -26.22 -16.90 -0.21
C ILE A 528 -27.21 -16.58 0.92
N PHE A 529 -28.22 -17.43 1.14
CA PHE A 529 -29.32 -17.18 2.08
C PHE A 529 -28.87 -17.27 3.53
N GLY A 530 -29.23 -16.32 4.38
CA GLY A 530 -28.97 -16.45 5.81
C GLY A 530 -29.68 -15.44 6.69
N ILE A 531 -29.57 -15.66 8.01
CA ILE A 531 -30.20 -14.82 9.03
C ILE A 531 -29.21 -14.62 10.17
N HIS A 532 -29.12 -13.38 10.66
CA HIS A 532 -28.38 -13.03 11.85
C HIS A 532 -29.11 -13.53 13.11
N ALA A 533 -28.43 -14.35 13.90
CA ALA A 533 -28.90 -14.83 15.19
C ALA A 533 -28.45 -13.91 16.33
N ALA A 534 -29.33 -13.72 17.31
CA ALA A 534 -29.11 -12.78 18.40
C ALA A 534 -27.90 -13.07 19.29
N GLY A 535 -27.49 -14.34 19.38
CA GLY A 535 -26.37 -14.86 20.17
C GLY A 535 -26.49 -16.38 20.30
N ALA A 536 -25.41 -17.09 20.64
CA ALA A 536 -25.40 -18.56 20.65
C ALA A 536 -26.38 -19.19 21.65
N THR A 537 -26.70 -18.48 22.74
CA THR A 537 -27.59 -18.95 23.80
C THR A 537 -29.04 -18.47 23.65
N THR A 538 -29.32 -17.66 22.63
CA THR A 538 -30.67 -17.19 22.34
C THR A 538 -31.43 -18.20 21.47
N PRO A 539 -32.75 -18.39 21.66
CA PRO A 539 -33.54 -19.23 20.77
C PRO A 539 -33.48 -18.68 19.34
N ALA A 540 -32.74 -19.35 18.47
CA ALA A 540 -32.45 -18.86 17.11
C ALA A 540 -32.82 -19.84 16.00
N ASP A 541 -33.56 -20.92 16.30
CA ASP A 541 -33.78 -21.98 15.32
C ASP A 541 -34.79 -21.58 14.23
N PHE A 542 -34.27 -21.00 13.15
CA PHE A 542 -35.01 -20.67 11.94
C PHE A 542 -34.89 -21.75 10.85
N ARG A 543 -34.26 -22.91 11.14
CA ARG A 543 -34.01 -23.96 10.13
C ARG A 543 -35.28 -24.51 9.52
N PHE A 544 -36.40 -24.43 10.24
CA PHE A 544 -37.72 -24.81 9.72
C PHE A 544 -38.11 -24.03 8.45
N LEU A 545 -37.60 -22.82 8.24
CA LEU A 545 -37.84 -22.04 7.02
C LEU A 545 -37.27 -22.70 5.75
N PHE A 546 -36.26 -23.57 5.89
CA PHE A 546 -35.60 -24.27 4.79
C PHE A 546 -36.20 -25.65 4.50
N GLN A 547 -37.13 -26.13 5.32
CA GLN A 547 -37.73 -27.45 5.17
C GLN A 547 -38.38 -27.60 3.78
N GLY A 548 -38.11 -28.74 3.12
CA GLY A 548 -38.62 -29.05 1.79
C GLY A 548 -37.96 -28.28 0.63
N LYS A 549 -36.93 -27.46 0.88
CA LYS A 549 -36.23 -26.70 -0.17
C LYS A 549 -35.01 -27.41 -0.79
N GLN A 550 -34.52 -28.47 -0.13
CA GLN A 550 -33.26 -29.17 -0.49
C GLN A 550 -32.05 -28.22 -0.53
N LYS A 551 -32.01 -27.25 0.41
CA LYS A 551 -30.98 -26.22 0.55
C LYS A 551 -30.81 -25.88 2.03
N THR A 552 -29.65 -25.39 2.39
CA THR A 552 -29.36 -24.79 3.71
C THR A 552 -29.07 -23.29 3.52
N GLY A 553 -28.41 -22.67 4.49
CA GLY A 553 -27.99 -21.28 4.42
C GLY A 553 -26.92 -20.96 5.45
N TRP A 554 -26.83 -19.68 5.79
CA TRP A 554 -25.88 -19.12 6.74
C TRP A 554 -26.57 -18.66 8.02
N VAL A 555 -25.85 -18.80 9.13
CA VAL A 555 -26.18 -18.20 10.42
C VAL A 555 -24.99 -17.44 10.94
N LEU A 556 -25.24 -16.24 11.48
CA LEU A 556 -24.23 -15.48 12.21
C LEU A 556 -24.63 -15.38 13.68
N PHE A 557 -23.69 -15.62 14.58
CA PHE A 557 -23.84 -15.34 16.01
C PHE A 557 -22.98 -14.15 16.40
N THR A 558 -23.41 -13.36 17.36
CA THR A 558 -22.67 -12.20 17.85
C THR A 558 -22.43 -12.34 19.35
N GLU A 559 -21.17 -12.20 19.78
CA GLU A 559 -20.73 -12.54 21.13
C GLU A 559 -19.94 -11.38 21.73
N ALA A 560 -20.29 -10.98 22.95
CA ALA A 560 -19.53 -10.01 23.74
C ALA A 560 -18.62 -10.76 24.71
N ILE A 561 -17.33 -10.84 24.37
CA ILE A 561 -16.38 -11.74 25.04
C ILE A 561 -15.47 -11.01 26.05
N GLY A 562 -15.51 -9.68 26.10
CA GLY A 562 -14.64 -8.87 26.95
C GLY A 562 -13.17 -8.99 26.57
N ASP A 563 -12.26 -8.74 27.52
CA ASP A 563 -10.81 -8.76 27.31
C ASP A 563 -10.05 -9.51 28.40
N ASP A 564 -10.67 -10.52 29.03
CA ASP A 564 -9.99 -11.37 30.01
C ASP A 564 -9.03 -12.36 29.30
N PRO A 565 -7.70 -12.30 29.48
CA PRO A 565 -6.77 -13.24 28.85
C PRO A 565 -6.92 -14.69 29.35
N ASN A 566 -7.63 -14.91 30.46
CA ASN A 566 -7.95 -16.23 31.03
C ASN A 566 -9.39 -16.68 30.71
N HIS A 567 -10.04 -16.06 29.72
CA HIS A 567 -11.41 -16.36 29.33
C HIS A 567 -11.65 -17.87 29.14
N THR A 568 -12.70 -18.37 29.77
CA THR A 568 -13.11 -19.79 29.75
C THR A 568 -14.37 -20.04 28.94
N GLY A 569 -14.99 -18.98 28.40
CA GLY A 569 -16.15 -19.08 27.52
C GLY A 569 -15.81 -19.62 26.13
N GLY A 570 -16.86 -20.03 25.43
CA GLY A 570 -16.86 -20.68 24.12
C GLY A 570 -18.21 -21.38 23.91
N HIS A 571 -18.57 -21.65 22.66
CA HIS A 571 -19.87 -22.24 22.33
C HIS A 571 -19.79 -23.39 21.32
N ASP A 572 -20.77 -24.27 21.40
CA ASP A 572 -20.94 -25.40 20.48
C ASP A 572 -21.94 -25.03 19.39
N TYR A 573 -21.41 -24.73 18.21
CA TYR A 573 -22.21 -24.42 17.02
C TYR A 573 -22.44 -25.63 16.12
N SER A 574 -22.02 -26.84 16.55
CA SER A 574 -22.08 -28.06 15.73
C SER A 574 -23.51 -28.40 15.31
N MET A 575 -24.51 -28.03 16.12
CA MET A 575 -25.92 -28.20 15.73
C MET A 575 -26.29 -27.51 14.41
N TRP A 576 -25.58 -26.45 14.01
CA TRP A 576 -25.80 -25.77 12.74
C TRP A 576 -24.92 -26.37 11.64
N SER A 577 -23.61 -26.46 11.89
CA SER A 577 -22.66 -26.94 10.88
C SER A 577 -22.84 -28.42 10.53
N ASP A 578 -23.23 -29.27 11.48
CA ASP A 578 -23.57 -30.69 11.21
C ASP A 578 -24.90 -30.83 10.44
N ASN A 579 -25.73 -29.79 10.39
CA ASN A 579 -26.93 -29.71 9.56
C ASN A 579 -26.69 -28.96 8.23
N GLY A 580 -25.42 -28.80 7.83
CA GLY A 580 -25.03 -28.22 6.54
C GLY A 580 -25.14 -26.70 6.46
N TYR A 581 -25.25 -25.99 7.59
CA TYR A 581 -25.28 -24.52 7.59
C TYR A 581 -23.87 -23.93 7.63
N GLY A 582 -23.71 -22.81 6.93
CA GLY A 582 -22.58 -21.92 7.10
C GLY A 582 -22.65 -21.23 8.46
N VAL A 583 -21.57 -21.24 9.25
CA VAL A 583 -21.56 -20.71 10.61
C VAL A 583 -20.50 -19.62 10.76
N ILE A 584 -20.96 -18.40 11.05
CA ILE A 584 -20.12 -17.23 11.29
C ILE A 584 -20.30 -16.80 12.75
N VAL A 585 -19.22 -16.42 13.42
CA VAL A 585 -19.29 -15.87 14.78
C VAL A 585 -18.54 -14.53 14.82
N ARG A 586 -19.24 -13.48 15.25
CA ARG A 586 -18.70 -12.15 15.45
C ARG A 586 -18.30 -11.94 16.90
N LEU A 587 -17.02 -11.69 17.12
CA LEU A 587 -16.40 -11.48 18.42
C LEU A 587 -16.24 -9.98 18.68
N ASN A 588 -16.99 -9.47 19.64
CA ASN A 588 -16.90 -8.09 20.11
C ASN A 588 -16.35 -8.07 21.53
N TYR A 589 -15.66 -6.99 21.91
CA TYR A 589 -15.36 -6.71 23.31
C TYR A 589 -16.65 -6.50 24.10
N GLY A 590 -17.53 -5.64 23.60
CA GLY A 590 -18.87 -5.37 24.09
C GLY A 590 -19.69 -4.67 23.02
N TYR A 591 -20.74 -3.98 23.45
CA TYR A 591 -21.57 -3.09 22.61
C TYR A 591 -21.71 -1.74 23.32
N ASP A 592 -22.38 -0.78 22.72
CA ASP A 592 -22.70 0.52 23.34
C ASP A 592 -23.14 0.35 24.82
N GLN A 593 -22.48 0.97 25.81
CA GLN A 593 -21.43 2.01 25.74
C GLN A 593 -19.99 1.48 25.93
N ASN A 594 -19.79 0.17 25.98
CA ASN A 594 -18.47 -0.45 26.17
C ASN A 594 -17.62 -0.44 24.89
N GLY A 595 -18.27 -0.52 23.74
CA GLY A 595 -17.64 -0.53 22.42
C GLY A 595 -17.30 -1.92 21.88
N THR A 596 -17.22 -2.03 20.55
CA THR A 596 -16.90 -3.27 19.83
C THR A 596 -15.45 -3.74 20.05
N LEU A 597 -14.55 -2.79 20.31
CA LEU A 597 -13.18 -3.02 20.76
C LEU A 597 -12.97 -2.31 22.11
N PRO A 598 -12.04 -2.75 22.97
CA PRO A 598 -11.71 -2.00 24.16
C PRO A 598 -10.82 -0.78 23.80
N VAL A 599 -10.35 -0.04 24.79
CA VAL A 599 -9.27 0.95 24.60
C VAL A 599 -7.98 0.29 24.08
N GLU A 600 -7.15 1.02 23.33
CA GLU A 600 -5.98 0.46 22.63
C GLU A 600 -5.00 -0.25 23.58
N SER A 601 -4.84 0.23 24.81
CA SER A 601 -3.99 -0.37 25.84
C SER A 601 -4.39 -1.80 26.22
N ARG A 602 -5.58 -2.25 25.82
CA ARG A 602 -6.16 -3.55 26.14
C ARG A 602 -6.28 -4.49 24.94
N TYR A 603 -5.87 -4.08 23.73
CA TYR A 603 -5.91 -4.92 22.53
C TYR A 603 -5.14 -6.24 22.67
N ALA A 604 -4.04 -6.27 23.44
CA ALA A 604 -3.30 -7.51 23.74
C ALA A 604 -4.16 -8.55 24.44
N ASN A 605 -4.96 -8.09 25.40
CA ASN A 605 -5.78 -8.97 26.20
C ASN A 605 -7.00 -9.42 25.39
N PHE A 606 -7.66 -8.49 24.70
CA PHE A 606 -8.75 -8.81 23.77
C PHE A 606 -8.35 -9.86 22.73
N ALA A 607 -7.18 -9.73 22.10
CA ALA A 607 -6.68 -10.72 21.15
C ALA A 607 -6.47 -12.11 21.77
N ARG A 608 -6.02 -12.18 23.04
CA ARG A 608 -5.92 -13.45 23.77
C ARG A 608 -7.31 -14.02 24.10
N THR A 609 -8.25 -13.16 24.49
CA THR A 609 -9.65 -13.52 24.73
C THR A 609 -10.30 -14.10 23.48
N CYS A 610 -10.12 -13.47 22.32
CA CYS A 610 -10.57 -14.01 21.03
C CYS A 610 -10.05 -15.42 20.80
N ALA A 611 -8.73 -15.63 20.93
CA ALA A 611 -8.14 -16.95 20.73
C ALA A 611 -8.65 -18.00 21.73
N ARG A 612 -8.83 -17.63 23.00
CA ARG A 612 -9.42 -18.53 24.01
C ARG A 612 -10.85 -18.91 23.65
N TYR A 613 -11.66 -17.94 23.26
CA TYR A 613 -13.04 -18.18 22.84
C TYR A 613 -13.09 -19.14 21.64
N VAL A 614 -12.25 -18.92 20.63
CA VAL A 614 -12.12 -19.82 19.46
C VAL A 614 -11.67 -21.22 19.89
N GLN A 615 -10.64 -21.33 20.73
CA GLN A 615 -10.12 -22.61 21.23
C GLN A 615 -11.17 -23.44 21.97
N ASN A 616 -12.06 -22.77 22.71
CA ASN A 616 -13.11 -23.40 23.50
C ASN A 616 -14.42 -23.60 22.71
N SER A 617 -14.48 -23.16 21.46
CA SER A 617 -15.65 -23.29 20.59
C SER A 617 -15.48 -24.44 19.60
N ARG A 618 -16.61 -24.99 19.12
CA ARG A 618 -16.62 -26.04 18.10
C ARG A 618 -17.76 -25.84 17.11
N GLY A 619 -17.64 -26.45 15.92
CA GLY A 619 -18.64 -26.33 14.86
C GLY A 619 -18.63 -24.99 14.11
N CYS A 620 -17.58 -24.19 14.27
CA CYS A 620 -17.34 -22.93 13.54
C CYS A 620 -15.84 -22.75 13.27
N HIS A 621 -15.52 -22.17 12.11
CA HIS A 621 -14.17 -21.73 11.75
C HIS A 621 -14.14 -20.33 11.12
N ILE A 622 -15.26 -19.59 11.09
CA ILE A 622 -15.34 -18.25 10.49
C ILE A 622 -15.60 -17.21 11.59
N TRP A 623 -14.63 -16.32 11.81
CA TRP A 623 -14.60 -15.40 12.96
C TRP A 623 -14.49 -13.96 12.51
N ILE A 624 -15.49 -13.13 12.83
CA ILE A 624 -15.46 -11.68 12.58
C ILE A 624 -14.91 -10.96 13.81
N ILE A 625 -13.99 -10.02 13.62
CA ILE A 625 -13.42 -9.22 14.72
C ILE A 625 -14.03 -7.82 14.73
N GLY A 626 -14.87 -7.58 15.73
CA GLY A 626 -15.59 -6.33 15.94
C GLY A 626 -16.73 -6.11 14.95
N ASN A 627 -17.35 -4.93 15.02
CA ASN A 627 -18.50 -4.51 14.23
C ASN A 627 -18.60 -2.99 14.18
N GLU A 628 -18.94 -2.42 13.02
CA GLU A 628 -19.25 -1.00 12.85
C GLU A 628 -18.23 -0.07 13.53
N GLN A 629 -16.95 -0.40 13.42
CA GLN A 629 -15.85 0.26 14.12
C GLN A 629 -15.67 1.76 13.80
N ASN A 630 -16.37 2.30 12.80
CA ASN A 630 -16.42 3.73 12.49
C ASN A 630 -17.61 4.45 13.15
N ASN A 631 -18.59 3.69 13.66
CA ASN A 631 -19.78 4.18 14.33
C ASN A 631 -19.46 4.49 15.80
N VAL A 632 -19.65 5.74 16.21
CA VAL A 632 -19.27 6.20 17.56
C VAL A 632 -19.98 5.47 18.71
N ARG A 633 -21.13 4.83 18.44
CA ARG A 633 -21.83 3.98 19.43
C ARG A 633 -21.02 2.74 19.78
N GLU A 634 -20.19 2.27 18.86
CA GLU A 634 -19.33 1.09 19.03
C GLU A 634 -17.93 1.45 19.54
N HIS A 635 -17.68 2.71 19.89
CA HIS A 635 -16.41 3.12 20.49
C HIS A 635 -16.41 2.90 22.01
N PRO A 636 -15.23 2.67 22.64
CA PRO A 636 -15.10 2.73 24.09
C PRO A 636 -15.71 4.01 24.66
N GLY A 637 -16.70 3.89 25.55
CA GLY A 637 -17.43 5.02 26.15
C GLY A 637 -18.64 5.53 25.33
N GLY A 638 -18.91 4.92 24.17
CA GLY A 638 -20.04 5.26 23.30
C GLY A 638 -19.99 6.67 22.72
N SER A 639 -21.13 7.11 22.17
CA SER A 639 -21.23 8.40 21.46
C SER A 639 -21.26 9.62 22.38
N ALA A 640 -21.83 9.47 23.58
CA ALA A 640 -22.06 10.58 24.51
C ALA A 640 -20.79 11.01 25.25
N ALA A 641 -19.94 10.05 25.64
CA ALA A 641 -18.72 10.29 26.40
C ALA A 641 -17.59 9.34 25.96
N PRO A 642 -17.13 9.43 24.70
CA PRO A 642 -16.13 8.51 24.17
C PRO A 642 -14.85 8.55 25.01
N ILE A 643 -14.41 7.39 25.48
CA ILE A 643 -13.12 7.19 26.12
C ILE A 643 -12.02 7.21 25.06
N GLU A 644 -12.25 6.55 23.93
CA GLU A 644 -11.28 6.48 22.83
C GLU A 644 -12.01 6.25 21.50
N HIS A 645 -11.56 6.89 20.42
CA HIS A 645 -12.09 6.63 19.08
C HIS A 645 -11.31 5.51 18.38
N ILE A 646 -12.03 4.65 17.67
CA ILE A 646 -11.44 3.54 16.91
C ILE A 646 -11.09 4.05 15.51
N THR A 647 -9.92 4.68 15.36
CA THR A 647 -9.39 5.09 14.05
C THR A 647 -9.13 3.88 13.13
N PRO A 648 -9.05 4.05 11.80
CA PRO A 648 -8.74 2.94 10.88
C PRO A 648 -7.47 2.17 11.27
N ARG A 649 -6.41 2.90 11.63
CA ARG A 649 -5.14 2.32 12.10
C ARG A 649 -5.28 1.55 13.42
N ARG A 650 -6.11 2.03 14.35
CA ARG A 650 -6.38 1.33 15.62
C ARG A 650 -7.19 0.05 15.39
N TYR A 651 -8.21 0.11 14.55
CA TYR A 651 -8.96 -1.08 14.15
C TYR A 651 -8.04 -2.13 13.53
N ALA A 652 -7.24 -1.74 12.53
CA ALA A 652 -6.28 -2.63 11.88
C ALA A 652 -5.29 -3.26 12.87
N LYS A 653 -4.80 -2.50 13.86
CA LYS A 653 -3.93 -3.01 14.92
C LYS A 653 -4.62 -4.09 15.77
N ALA A 654 -5.85 -3.84 16.22
CA ALA A 654 -6.62 -4.81 16.98
C ALA A 654 -6.92 -6.08 16.16
N PHE A 655 -7.33 -5.91 14.90
CA PHE A 655 -7.59 -6.99 13.96
C PHE A 655 -6.35 -7.88 13.74
N ASN A 656 -5.19 -7.27 13.43
CA ASN A 656 -3.94 -7.98 13.20
C ASN A 656 -3.53 -8.82 14.43
N TRP A 657 -3.70 -8.28 15.63
CA TRP A 657 -3.40 -9.00 16.88
C TRP A 657 -4.38 -10.15 17.13
N ALA A 658 -5.68 -9.91 16.97
CA ALA A 658 -6.70 -10.94 17.13
C ALA A 658 -6.49 -12.08 16.13
N ARG A 659 -6.29 -11.76 14.84
CA ARG A 659 -6.02 -12.76 13.79
C ARG A 659 -4.80 -13.60 14.11
N GLN A 660 -3.67 -12.98 14.47
CA GLN A 660 -2.45 -13.70 14.81
C GLN A 660 -2.70 -14.72 15.93
N ARG A 661 -3.46 -14.33 16.97
CA ARG A 661 -3.76 -15.19 18.12
C ARG A 661 -4.76 -16.29 17.78
N ILE A 662 -5.77 -16.01 16.98
CA ILE A 662 -6.75 -17.00 16.51
C ILE A 662 -6.07 -18.05 15.64
N LYS A 663 -5.26 -17.63 14.65
CA LYS A 663 -4.53 -18.55 13.76
C LYS A 663 -3.57 -19.47 14.53
N ALA A 664 -3.04 -19.02 15.66
CA ALA A 664 -2.17 -19.85 16.51
C ALA A 664 -2.90 -21.01 17.22
N VAL A 665 -4.22 -20.91 17.42
CA VAL A 665 -5.04 -21.96 18.07
C VAL A 665 -5.93 -22.71 17.08
N GLN A 666 -6.29 -22.10 15.95
CA GLN A 666 -7.03 -22.70 14.85
C GLN A 666 -6.42 -22.24 13.51
N PRO A 667 -5.40 -22.94 12.98
CA PRO A 667 -4.69 -22.52 11.77
C PRO A 667 -5.57 -22.36 10.52
N ASN A 668 -6.63 -23.18 10.42
CA ASN A 668 -7.60 -23.16 9.32
C ASN A 668 -8.76 -22.17 9.54
N ALA A 669 -8.72 -21.33 10.57
CA ALA A 669 -9.74 -20.31 10.81
C ALA A 669 -9.80 -19.31 9.64
N ILE A 670 -11.00 -18.92 9.22
CA ILE A 670 -11.23 -17.77 8.33
C ILE A 670 -11.48 -16.56 9.24
N VAL A 671 -10.52 -15.65 9.36
CA VAL A 671 -10.63 -14.45 10.18
C VAL A 671 -11.01 -13.25 9.31
N VAL A 672 -12.17 -12.69 9.61
CA VAL A 672 -12.92 -11.72 8.80
C VAL A 672 -12.94 -10.36 9.49
N THR A 673 -12.77 -9.27 8.74
CA THR A 673 -12.89 -7.92 9.30
C THR A 673 -14.33 -7.64 9.73
N GLY A 674 -14.53 -6.89 10.81
CA GLY A 674 -15.79 -6.25 11.16
C GLY A 674 -16.25 -5.30 10.06
N ALA A 675 -17.55 -5.31 9.79
CA ALA A 675 -18.14 -4.46 8.76
C ALA A 675 -18.11 -3.00 9.19
N VAL A 676 -17.72 -2.10 8.29
CA VAL A 676 -17.86 -0.65 8.47
C VAL A 676 -19.34 -0.30 8.35
N ASP A 677 -19.87 0.57 9.22
CA ASP A 677 -21.19 1.19 9.05
C ASP A 677 -21.11 2.14 7.84
N PRO A 678 -21.75 1.81 6.71
CA PRO A 678 -21.60 2.60 5.50
C PRO A 678 -22.33 3.95 5.60
N TYR A 679 -23.15 4.19 6.62
CA TYR A 679 -23.99 5.39 6.72
C TYR A 679 -23.50 6.38 7.79
N ASN A 680 -22.56 5.97 8.65
CA ASN A 680 -22.12 6.80 9.76
C ASN A 680 -21.10 7.88 9.38
N THR A 681 -21.44 9.14 9.61
CA THR A 681 -20.51 10.28 9.48
C THR A 681 -20.47 11.15 10.74
N PHE A 682 -20.80 10.57 11.89
CA PHE A 682 -20.92 11.30 13.16
C PHE A 682 -19.57 11.94 13.55
N PRO A 683 -19.55 13.20 14.04
CA PRO A 683 -18.32 13.87 14.47
C PRO A 683 -17.64 13.20 15.68
N TRP A 684 -16.32 13.06 15.63
CA TRP A 684 -15.53 12.42 16.68
C TRP A 684 -14.95 13.45 17.66
N ALA A 685 -15.60 13.60 18.82
CA ALA A 685 -15.28 14.62 19.82
C ALA A 685 -13.80 14.63 20.26
N LYS A 686 -13.17 13.46 20.45
CA LYS A 686 -11.74 13.37 20.85
C LYS A 686 -10.75 13.55 19.70
N GLU A 687 -11.23 13.59 18.47
CA GLU A 687 -10.44 13.92 17.28
C GLU A 687 -10.81 15.32 16.74
N GLY A 688 -11.09 16.27 17.64
CA GLY A 688 -11.41 17.65 17.24
C GLY A 688 -12.70 17.78 16.42
N ASN A 689 -13.70 16.93 16.69
CA ASN A 689 -14.95 16.82 15.93
C ASN A 689 -14.75 16.43 14.45
N ARG A 690 -13.66 15.74 14.13
CA ARG A 690 -13.43 15.19 12.78
C ARG A 690 -14.57 14.28 12.38
N ARG A 691 -15.13 14.47 11.18
CA ARG A 691 -16.04 13.53 10.53
C ARG A 691 -15.24 12.56 9.68
N ASN A 692 -15.68 11.32 9.60
CA ASN A 692 -15.07 10.29 8.75
C ASN A 692 -16.00 9.96 7.59
N ARG A 693 -15.45 9.84 6.38
CA ARG A 693 -16.19 9.22 5.27
C ARG A 693 -16.06 7.70 5.43
N PRO A 694 -17.15 6.93 5.46
CA PRO A 694 -17.10 5.48 5.64
C PRO A 694 -16.20 4.75 4.65
N LEU A 695 -16.24 5.12 3.36
CA LEU A 695 -15.41 4.48 2.34
C LEU A 695 -13.92 4.75 2.54
N GLU A 696 -13.54 5.98 2.91
CA GLU A 696 -12.14 6.34 3.21
C GLU A 696 -11.64 5.60 4.47
N TYR A 697 -12.48 5.50 5.50
CA TYR A 697 -12.18 4.70 6.70
C TYR A 697 -11.88 3.24 6.32
N PHE A 698 -12.71 2.66 5.45
CA PHE A 698 -12.58 1.28 4.98
C PHE A 698 -11.27 1.07 4.20
N GLN A 699 -10.94 1.97 3.27
CA GLN A 699 -9.69 1.90 2.49
C GLN A 699 -8.45 2.06 3.40
N GLU A 700 -8.47 3.01 4.34
CA GLU A 700 -7.36 3.23 5.27
C GLU A 700 -7.17 2.04 6.21
N MET A 701 -8.25 1.44 6.74
CA MET A 701 -8.11 0.26 7.61
C MET A 701 -7.51 -0.93 6.84
N LEU A 702 -7.94 -1.15 5.60
CA LEU A 702 -7.43 -2.22 4.75
C LEU A 702 -5.95 -2.01 4.42
N THR A 703 -5.50 -0.77 4.24
CA THR A 703 -4.09 -0.44 4.02
C THR A 703 -3.19 -0.85 5.19
N HIS A 704 -3.72 -0.82 6.43
CA HIS A 704 -2.98 -1.17 7.65
C HIS A 704 -3.16 -2.62 8.13
N ILE A 705 -4.03 -3.40 7.49
CA ILE A 705 -4.17 -4.83 7.79
C ILE A 705 -3.07 -5.62 7.07
N HIS A 706 -2.38 -6.47 7.82
CA HIS A 706 -1.24 -7.23 7.30
C HIS A 706 -1.71 -8.41 6.44
N ASP A 707 -2.75 -9.10 6.89
CA ASP A 707 -3.31 -10.30 6.24
C ASP A 707 -4.73 -10.56 6.78
N LEU A 708 -5.62 -11.14 5.97
CA LEU A 708 -7.02 -11.46 6.30
C LEU A 708 -7.52 -12.64 5.47
N ASP A 709 -8.60 -13.27 5.90
CA ASP A 709 -9.18 -14.43 5.18
C ASP A 709 -10.57 -14.14 4.58
N GLY A 710 -11.16 -12.98 4.89
CA GLY A 710 -12.44 -12.53 4.34
C GLY A 710 -12.81 -11.12 4.83
N ILE A 711 -13.84 -10.54 4.22
CA ILE A 711 -14.26 -9.15 4.49
C ILE A 711 -15.77 -9.14 4.79
N ALA A 712 -16.18 -8.56 5.92
CA ALA A 712 -17.59 -8.31 6.19
C ALA A 712 -18.02 -6.92 5.71
N LEU A 713 -19.23 -6.83 5.18
CA LEU A 713 -19.90 -5.59 4.76
C LEU A 713 -21.32 -5.54 5.32
N HIS A 714 -21.88 -4.34 5.48
CA HIS A 714 -23.30 -4.13 5.75
C HIS A 714 -23.95 -3.37 4.60
N THR A 715 -25.23 -3.62 4.34
CA THR A 715 -26.01 -2.79 3.41
C THR A 715 -27.50 -2.89 3.71
N CYS A 716 -28.23 -1.79 3.63
CA CYS A 716 -29.63 -1.68 4.00
C CYS A 716 -30.39 -0.70 3.08
N THR A 717 -31.71 -0.70 3.13
CA THR A 717 -32.50 0.44 2.64
C THR A 717 -32.93 1.32 3.81
N HIS A 718 -33.08 2.62 3.61
CA HIS A 718 -33.49 3.49 4.72
C HIS A 718 -34.97 3.34 5.11
N TRP A 719 -35.83 2.86 4.20
CA TRP A 719 -37.23 2.51 4.46
C TRP A 719 -37.67 1.32 3.58
N LEU A 720 -38.88 0.80 3.80
CA LEU A 720 -39.44 -0.37 3.11
C LEU A 720 -39.97 -0.01 1.72
N ASP A 721 -39.06 0.27 0.79
CA ASP A 721 -39.35 0.39 -0.64
C ASP A 721 -38.42 -0.55 -1.43
N VAL A 722 -39.03 -1.50 -2.14
CA VAL A 722 -38.31 -2.50 -2.94
C VAL A 722 -37.46 -1.86 -4.04
N ASN A 723 -37.86 -0.70 -4.56
CA ASN A 723 -37.12 -0.02 -5.62
C ASN A 723 -35.74 0.45 -5.15
N LEU A 724 -35.56 0.69 -3.85
CA LEU A 724 -34.28 1.11 -3.28
C LEU A 724 -33.21 0.01 -3.28
N ILE A 725 -33.61 -1.25 -3.49
CA ILE A 725 -32.66 -2.37 -3.59
C ILE A 725 -31.70 -2.16 -4.77
N THR A 726 -32.22 -1.72 -5.91
CA THR A 726 -31.44 -1.58 -7.17
C THR A 726 -31.14 -0.13 -7.54
N LYS A 727 -31.72 0.84 -6.84
CA LYS A 727 -31.54 2.25 -7.15
C LYS A 727 -30.18 2.74 -6.62
N PRO A 728 -29.35 3.40 -7.44
CA PRO A 728 -28.11 4.04 -6.99
C PRO A 728 -28.44 5.36 -6.27
N THR A 729 -29.15 5.28 -5.14
CA THR A 729 -29.45 6.47 -4.32
C THR A 729 -28.14 6.98 -3.74
N VAL A 730 -27.86 8.26 -3.92
CA VAL A 730 -26.65 8.93 -3.42
C VAL A 730 -26.98 9.80 -2.20
N PHE A 731 -25.98 10.08 -1.37
CA PHE A 731 -26.14 11.00 -0.26
C PHE A 731 -26.42 12.44 -0.74
N GLN A 732 -27.25 13.18 -0.01
CA GLN A 732 -27.49 14.60 -0.29
C GLN A 732 -26.54 15.53 0.47
N ASN A 733 -25.73 14.98 1.38
CA ASN A 733 -24.77 15.74 2.18
C ASN A 733 -23.52 16.05 1.35
N ALA A 734 -23.10 17.33 1.30
CA ALA A 734 -21.87 17.75 0.61
C ALA A 734 -20.59 17.02 1.12
N PHE A 735 -20.59 16.50 2.34
CA PHE A 735 -19.48 15.70 2.88
C PHE A 735 -19.35 14.32 2.22
N LEU A 736 -20.38 13.84 1.53
CA LEU A 736 -20.39 12.60 0.74
C LEU A 736 -20.85 12.93 -0.68
N GLN A 737 -20.34 14.06 -1.22
CA GLN A 737 -20.85 14.71 -2.42
C GLN A 737 -20.98 13.74 -3.60
N PRO A 738 -22.17 13.64 -4.21
CA PRO A 738 -22.37 12.84 -5.41
C PRO A 738 -21.55 13.35 -6.60
N GLY A 739 -21.13 12.43 -7.47
CA GLY A 739 -20.37 12.71 -8.68
C GLY A 739 -18.92 13.12 -8.41
N THR A 740 -18.37 12.72 -7.27
CA THR A 740 -16.96 12.94 -6.87
C THR A 740 -16.33 11.60 -6.46
N PRO A 741 -14.99 11.48 -6.38
CA PRO A 741 -14.32 10.26 -5.90
C PRO A 741 -14.69 9.83 -4.48
N HIS A 742 -15.43 10.66 -3.74
CA HIS A 742 -15.87 10.38 -2.39
C HIS A 742 -17.33 9.91 -2.30
N GLU A 743 -18.00 9.71 -3.44
CA GLU A 743 -19.37 9.19 -3.48
C GLU A 743 -19.43 7.78 -2.88
N HIS A 744 -20.52 7.48 -2.20
CA HIS A 744 -20.98 6.10 -2.09
C HIS A 744 -22.50 6.10 -1.95
N TYR A 745 -23.11 4.93 -2.02
CA TYR A 745 -24.57 4.84 -2.05
C TYR A 745 -25.21 4.89 -0.66
N TYR A 746 -26.34 5.57 -0.61
CA TYR A 746 -27.16 5.79 0.58
C TYR A 746 -28.04 4.60 0.92
N ASP A 747 -28.53 3.85 -0.06
CA ASP A 747 -29.39 2.68 0.20
C ASP A 747 -28.63 1.36 -0.05
N PHE A 748 -29.35 0.35 -0.56
CA PHE A 748 -28.87 -1.02 -0.62
C PHE A 748 -27.67 -1.19 -1.55
N GLN A 749 -27.45 -0.29 -2.49
CA GLN A 749 -26.30 -0.35 -3.40
C GLN A 749 -24.96 -0.04 -2.70
N ALA A 750 -24.96 0.40 -1.44
CA ALA A 750 -23.76 0.78 -0.70
C ALA A 750 -22.63 -0.26 -0.81
N TYR A 751 -22.94 -1.55 -0.67
CA TYR A 751 -21.96 -2.64 -0.75
C TYR A 751 -21.10 -2.61 -2.01
N ARG A 752 -21.60 -2.12 -3.15
CA ARG A 752 -20.86 -2.14 -4.41
C ARG A 752 -19.60 -1.30 -4.36
N THR A 753 -19.70 -0.10 -3.78
CA THR A 753 -18.56 0.82 -3.65
C THR A 753 -17.51 0.27 -2.70
N PHE A 754 -17.92 -0.38 -1.62
CA PHE A 754 -17.02 -1.03 -0.68
C PHE A 754 -16.37 -2.28 -1.28
N ALA A 755 -17.13 -3.12 -1.99
CA ALA A 755 -16.62 -4.32 -2.66
C ALA A 755 -15.61 -3.98 -3.77
N GLU A 756 -15.85 -2.91 -4.53
CA GLU A 756 -14.91 -2.43 -5.56
C GLU A 756 -13.65 -1.79 -4.95
N ALA A 757 -13.74 -1.20 -3.77
CA ALA A 757 -12.61 -0.60 -3.07
C ALA A 757 -11.65 -1.62 -2.41
N ILE A 758 -11.95 -2.92 -2.47
CA ILE A 758 -11.07 -3.97 -1.95
C ILE A 758 -9.77 -4.01 -2.78
N PRO A 759 -8.59 -3.91 -2.14
CA PRO A 759 -7.30 -3.97 -2.84
C PRO A 759 -7.10 -5.27 -3.62
N GLU A 760 -6.35 -5.21 -4.73
CA GLU A 760 -6.02 -6.35 -5.61
C GLU A 760 -5.61 -7.61 -4.84
N LYS A 761 -4.69 -7.46 -3.88
CA LYS A 761 -4.18 -8.57 -3.04
C LYS A 761 -5.26 -9.36 -2.28
N TRP A 762 -6.48 -8.82 -2.18
CA TRP A 762 -7.61 -9.44 -1.50
C TRP A 762 -8.88 -9.54 -2.36
N GLN A 763 -8.81 -9.29 -3.67
CA GLN A 763 -9.99 -9.40 -4.55
C GLN A 763 -10.52 -10.84 -4.67
N ASP A 764 -9.68 -11.83 -4.38
CA ASP A 764 -10.03 -13.25 -4.33
C ASP A 764 -10.67 -13.68 -2.99
N LYS A 765 -10.67 -12.81 -1.98
CA LYS A 765 -11.17 -13.14 -0.65
C LYS A 765 -12.70 -13.09 -0.59
N PRO A 766 -13.34 -13.98 0.18
CA PRO A 766 -14.80 -14.01 0.32
C PRO A 766 -15.33 -12.74 0.99
N ILE A 767 -16.44 -12.23 0.45
CA ILE A 767 -17.22 -11.15 1.06
C ILE A 767 -18.42 -11.74 1.79
N TYR A 768 -18.69 -11.28 3.01
CA TYR A 768 -19.85 -11.65 3.79
C TYR A 768 -20.69 -10.41 4.07
N ILE A 769 -21.93 -10.33 3.54
CA ILE A 769 -22.84 -9.26 3.97
C ILE A 769 -23.55 -9.75 5.24
N THR A 770 -23.07 -9.26 6.38
CA THR A 770 -23.38 -9.84 7.70
C THR A 770 -24.63 -9.26 8.35
N GLU A 771 -25.11 -8.13 7.84
CA GLU A 771 -26.37 -7.51 8.25
C GLU A 771 -27.03 -6.81 7.04
N THR A 772 -28.33 -7.05 6.88
CA THR A 772 -29.19 -6.30 5.95
C THR A 772 -30.63 -6.22 6.47
N ASN A 773 -31.27 -5.07 6.26
CA ASN A 773 -32.66 -4.79 6.59
C ASN A 773 -33.13 -3.50 5.91
N HIS A 774 -34.38 -3.11 6.14
CA HIS A 774 -34.78 -1.71 6.03
C HIS A 774 -34.72 -1.03 7.41
N TRP A 775 -34.28 0.23 7.48
CA TRP A 775 -34.11 0.92 8.76
C TRP A 775 -35.44 1.36 9.37
N VAL A 776 -36.16 2.20 8.65
CA VAL A 776 -37.43 2.79 9.08
C VAL A 776 -38.61 1.89 8.66
N ALA A 777 -39.55 1.68 9.57
CA ALA A 777 -40.78 0.93 9.44
C ALA A 777 -41.89 1.74 8.70
N LEU A 778 -41.53 2.27 7.53
CA LEU A 778 -42.38 3.04 6.62
C LEU A 778 -42.16 2.57 5.19
N ASP A 779 -43.13 2.81 4.31
CA ASP A 779 -43.04 2.56 2.86
C ASP A 779 -42.58 3.78 2.05
N HIS A 780 -42.23 4.87 2.74
CA HIS A 780 -41.78 6.13 2.17
C HIS A 780 -40.68 6.74 3.03
N GLN A 781 -39.96 7.71 2.45
CA GLN A 781 -38.97 8.49 3.17
C GLN A 781 -39.63 9.22 4.35
N PRO A 782 -39.10 9.11 5.58
CA PRO A 782 -39.67 9.83 6.72
C PRO A 782 -39.66 11.33 6.46
N THR A 783 -40.78 11.98 6.80
CA THR A 783 -41.01 13.43 6.62
C THR A 783 -40.92 14.20 7.93
N SER A 784 -40.77 13.50 9.06
CA SER A 784 -40.66 14.07 10.40
C SER A 784 -39.76 13.26 11.32
N ARG A 785 -39.25 13.88 12.40
CA ARG A 785 -38.45 13.20 13.43
C ARG A 785 -39.21 12.08 14.16
N GLU A 786 -40.53 12.15 14.25
CA GLU A 786 -41.32 11.08 14.86
C GLU A 786 -41.42 9.88 13.92
N GLU A 787 -41.45 10.10 12.61
CA GLU A 787 -41.38 9.04 11.60
C GLU A 787 -40.01 8.35 11.58
N GLU A 788 -38.92 9.10 11.70
CA GLU A 788 -37.55 8.55 11.78
C GLU A 788 -37.37 7.57 12.96
N LYS A 789 -38.12 7.74 14.05
CA LYS A 789 -38.07 6.85 15.22
C LYS A 789 -38.81 5.54 15.03
N ARG A 790 -39.66 5.42 14.01
CA ARG A 790 -40.40 4.19 13.71
C ARG A 790 -39.45 3.23 13.01
N VAL A 791 -38.71 2.44 13.76
CA VAL A 791 -37.69 1.51 13.23
C VAL A 791 -38.14 0.05 13.26
N GLY A 792 -37.48 -0.83 12.51
CA GLY A 792 -37.70 -2.27 12.57
C GLY A 792 -38.52 -2.87 11.43
N TRP A 793 -38.58 -4.21 11.38
CA TRP A 793 -39.35 -4.91 10.35
C TRP A 793 -40.86 -4.70 10.52
N LEU A 794 -41.51 -4.35 9.41
CA LEU A 794 -42.95 -4.49 9.28
C LEU A 794 -43.31 -5.95 8.98
N ASN A 795 -44.41 -6.45 9.56
CA ASN A 795 -44.92 -7.78 9.22
C ASN A 795 -45.68 -7.73 7.87
N ARG A 796 -44.97 -7.42 6.79
CA ARG A 796 -45.51 -7.31 5.43
C ARG A 796 -44.60 -8.02 4.44
N ASN A 797 -45.18 -8.76 3.50
CA ASN A 797 -44.47 -9.32 2.35
C ASN A 797 -44.65 -8.35 1.18
N VAL A 798 -43.69 -7.45 0.99
CA VAL A 798 -43.66 -6.55 -0.18
C VAL A 798 -42.69 -7.04 -1.26
N GLY A 799 -42.01 -8.17 -1.05
CA GLY A 799 -40.96 -8.68 -1.94
C GLY A 799 -39.56 -8.13 -1.69
N TRP A 800 -39.35 -7.41 -0.58
CA TRP A 800 -38.06 -6.80 -0.25
C TRP A 800 -36.97 -7.86 -0.06
N VAL A 801 -37.27 -8.94 0.66
CA VAL A 801 -36.29 -10.01 0.94
C VAL A 801 -35.87 -10.71 -0.35
N ARG A 802 -36.85 -11.06 -1.20
CA ARG A 802 -36.58 -11.63 -2.52
C ARG A 802 -35.74 -10.71 -3.39
N ALA A 803 -36.07 -9.43 -3.44
CA ALA A 803 -35.33 -8.45 -4.23
C ALA A 803 -33.88 -8.30 -3.76
N ALA A 804 -33.65 -8.25 -2.44
CA ALA A 804 -32.31 -8.17 -1.87
C ALA A 804 -31.42 -9.37 -2.26
N TYR A 805 -31.94 -10.60 -2.13
CA TYR A 805 -31.21 -11.80 -2.56
C TYR A 805 -31.00 -11.87 -4.08
N ALA A 806 -32.00 -11.49 -4.87
CA ALA A 806 -31.88 -11.44 -6.31
C ALA A 806 -30.81 -10.43 -6.76
N GLU A 807 -30.66 -9.30 -6.06
CA GLU A 807 -29.64 -8.31 -6.32
C GLU A 807 -28.22 -8.81 -6.01
N ILE A 808 -28.01 -9.48 -4.86
CA ILE A 808 -26.70 -10.07 -4.55
C ILE A 808 -26.36 -11.21 -5.52
N ASN A 809 -27.34 -12.00 -5.95
CA ASN A 809 -27.12 -12.99 -7.01
C ASN A 809 -26.75 -12.34 -8.35
N ARG A 810 -27.33 -11.17 -8.67
CA ARG A 810 -26.99 -10.38 -9.86
C ARG A 810 -25.56 -9.86 -9.78
N TRP A 811 -25.12 -9.40 -8.61
CA TRP A 811 -23.72 -9.05 -8.36
C TRP A 811 -22.81 -10.27 -8.55
N ASN A 812 -23.09 -11.40 -7.90
CA ASN A 812 -22.25 -12.60 -8.04
C ASN A 812 -22.20 -13.15 -9.47
N SER A 813 -23.24 -12.91 -10.27
CA SER A 813 -23.28 -13.26 -11.70
C SER A 813 -22.66 -12.18 -12.61
N THR A 814 -22.23 -11.04 -12.06
CA THR A 814 -21.51 -10.00 -12.81
C THR A 814 -20.11 -10.53 -13.13
N PRO A 815 -19.67 -10.47 -14.41
CA PRO A 815 -18.36 -10.96 -14.79
C PRO A 815 -17.25 -10.36 -13.93
N TYR A 816 -16.36 -11.23 -13.44
CA TYR A 816 -15.18 -10.91 -12.64
C TYR A 816 -15.43 -10.20 -11.30
N ALA A 817 -16.68 -10.02 -10.87
CA ALA A 817 -16.99 -9.42 -9.57
C ALA A 817 -16.49 -10.29 -8.41
N PRO A 818 -15.91 -9.71 -7.34
CA PRO A 818 -15.66 -10.40 -6.09
C PRO A 818 -16.92 -11.09 -5.56
N GLN A 819 -16.77 -12.27 -4.97
CA GLN A 819 -17.92 -13.11 -4.64
C GLN A 819 -18.42 -12.86 -3.22
N ILE A 820 -19.73 -12.63 -3.12
CA ILE A 820 -20.45 -12.48 -1.85
C ILE A 820 -21.01 -13.84 -1.46
N HIS A 821 -20.48 -14.41 -0.39
CA HIS A 821 -20.81 -15.76 0.08
C HIS A 821 -22.17 -15.81 0.79
N CYS A 822 -22.55 -14.72 1.47
CA CYS A 822 -23.84 -14.65 2.15
C CYS A 822 -24.40 -13.22 2.20
N LEU A 823 -25.71 -13.13 2.32
CA LEU A 823 -26.47 -11.95 2.72
C LEU A 823 -27.34 -12.33 3.92
N LEU A 824 -27.12 -11.72 5.09
CA LEU A 824 -27.81 -12.10 6.32
C LEU A 824 -28.87 -11.08 6.71
N LEU A 825 -30.13 -11.53 6.81
CA LEU A 825 -31.21 -10.69 7.33
C LEU A 825 -30.97 -10.39 8.81
N TYR A 826 -30.95 -9.11 9.17
CA TYR A 826 -30.88 -8.66 10.55
C TYR A 826 -32.31 -8.48 11.09
N ARG A 827 -32.80 -9.24 12.08
CA ARG A 827 -32.22 -10.43 12.76
C ARG A 827 -33.34 -11.33 13.27
N TRP A 828 -33.04 -12.56 13.69
CA TRP A 828 -34.08 -13.52 14.08
C TRP A 828 -34.88 -13.10 15.33
N THR A 829 -34.22 -12.77 16.43
CA THR A 829 -34.82 -12.32 17.72
C THR A 829 -34.10 -11.09 18.27
N GLY A 830 -34.65 -10.44 19.29
CA GLY A 830 -33.94 -9.44 20.10
C GLY A 830 -34.60 -8.06 20.09
N ASP A 831 -34.42 -7.30 19.01
CA ASP A 831 -34.79 -5.89 18.92
C ASP A 831 -35.95 -5.63 17.94
N GLN A 832 -36.16 -4.37 17.55
CA GLN A 832 -37.23 -3.96 16.63
C GLN A 832 -37.14 -4.66 15.26
N TRP A 833 -35.98 -5.21 14.91
CA TRP A 833 -35.74 -5.99 13.71
C TRP A 833 -35.86 -7.51 13.94
N ALA A 834 -36.50 -7.98 15.01
CA ALA A 834 -36.80 -9.40 15.19
C ALA A 834 -37.79 -9.96 14.13
N ILE A 835 -37.40 -11.04 13.45
CA ILE A 835 -38.14 -11.73 12.38
C ILE A 835 -39.02 -12.88 12.90
N GLU A 836 -38.74 -13.45 14.08
CA GLU A 836 -39.42 -14.65 14.62
C GLU A 836 -40.97 -14.56 14.64
N ASN A 837 -41.51 -13.35 14.82
CA ASN A 837 -42.95 -13.08 14.89
C ASN A 837 -43.48 -12.37 13.64
N LYS A 838 -42.67 -12.27 12.57
CA LYS A 838 -42.99 -11.57 11.32
C LYS A 838 -43.27 -12.58 10.22
N GLN A 839 -44.40 -13.28 10.33
CA GLN A 839 -44.84 -14.34 9.39
C GLN A 839 -44.76 -13.92 7.91
N ALA A 840 -45.06 -12.66 7.59
CA ALA A 840 -44.99 -12.18 6.21
C ALA A 840 -43.55 -11.98 5.70
N VAL A 841 -42.60 -11.61 6.58
CA VAL A 841 -41.17 -11.55 6.24
C VAL A 841 -40.61 -12.96 6.08
N GLN A 842 -41.01 -13.90 6.96
CA GLN A 842 -40.65 -15.32 6.84
C GLN A 842 -41.21 -15.95 5.55
N GLU A 843 -42.42 -15.58 5.14
CA GLU A 843 -42.99 -15.97 3.85
C GLU A 843 -42.16 -15.43 2.67
N ASP A 844 -41.79 -14.15 2.69
CA ASP A 844 -40.94 -13.56 1.64
C ASP A 844 -39.57 -14.28 1.55
N PHE A 845 -38.97 -14.62 2.70
CA PHE A 845 -37.76 -15.43 2.77
C PHE A 845 -37.97 -16.83 2.18
N ARG A 846 -39.04 -17.55 2.56
CA ARG A 846 -39.37 -18.88 1.99
C ARG A 846 -39.59 -18.85 0.48
N GLN A 847 -40.10 -17.74 -0.05
CA GLN A 847 -40.22 -17.53 -1.49
C GLN A 847 -38.87 -17.26 -2.15
N ALA A 848 -37.96 -16.54 -1.51
CA ALA A 848 -36.58 -16.37 -1.99
C ALA A 848 -35.85 -17.71 -2.13
N LEU A 849 -36.05 -18.64 -1.19
CA LEU A 849 -35.47 -20.00 -1.22
C LEU A 849 -35.90 -20.85 -2.43
N ASN A 850 -36.95 -20.46 -3.16
CA ASN A 850 -37.34 -21.12 -4.41
C ASN A 850 -36.30 -20.91 -5.53
N HIS A 851 -35.38 -19.96 -5.38
CA HIS A 851 -34.32 -19.69 -6.35
C HIS A 851 -32.99 -20.34 -5.96
N ASP A 852 -32.20 -20.76 -6.95
CA ASP A 852 -30.87 -21.32 -6.75
C ASP A 852 -29.80 -20.24 -6.81
N TYR A 853 -29.72 -19.43 -5.76
CA TYR A 853 -28.73 -18.35 -5.65
C TYR A 853 -27.50 -18.83 -4.90
N ARG A 854 -26.40 -19.00 -5.63
CA ARG A 854 -25.10 -19.44 -5.09
C ARG A 854 -24.02 -18.45 -5.47
N TRP A 855 -22.99 -18.36 -4.63
CA TRP A 855 -21.73 -17.77 -5.07
C TRP A 855 -21.06 -18.69 -6.10
N ARG A 856 -20.10 -18.14 -6.85
CA ARG A 856 -19.50 -18.80 -8.00
C ARG A 856 -17.99 -18.91 -7.84
N ARG A 857 -17.39 -19.97 -8.38
CA ARG A 857 -15.94 -20.15 -8.42
C ARG A 857 -15.48 -20.68 -9.76
#